data_AF-A0A7W0CYE7-F1
#
_entry.id   AF-A0A7W0CYE7-F1
#
_cell.length_a   1.000
_cell.length_b   1.000
_cell.length_c   1.000
_cell.angle_alpha   90.00
_cell.angle_beta   90.00
_cell.angle_gamma   90.00
#
_symmetry.space_group_name_H-M   'P 1'
#
loop_
_entity.id
_entity.type
_entity.pdbx_description
1 polymer ?
#
loop_
_entity_poly.entity_id
_entity_poly.type
_entity_poly.pdbx_seq_one_letter_code
_entity_poly.pdbx_strand_id
1 'polypeptide(L)'
;MFVVPALWTSPASAQNTADATPQTTSPATADAAAAEEEADAIVVTGSRITSPAATAASPLQIVDSRQIANAGAVNIQDVLLQNPTFGTPSISRTNSSFATSSAGVATVDLRNLGVDRTLVLVNGRRFVSGIPGSNAVDLNVIPTQFLERVDVLTGGASALYGSDAVAGVVNFIYKKDFDGIQADAQTGITDRGDGFDYQANLLVGKNFADGRGNIMAFGGYSKQGAIYKRKHPTEAGPSDVDQTSLGGLTGNDADLFKPERPFLSGYSPRGRYYTDNFAFTYDPVTGALRPCTSTNGGPAPDDCGLPAGTQIGPDGFNRSAFRYLAVPVERYVAALRGNFEVSDALNLFVEGNYARTQVKTEIEPFPLDSSYITPEAGGQIPIESLVNGVLYRNPFVPDAIYADASDTDGDGLKDIFFDKRLSDFGPRTSTAKRDTFRIAGGANGKFWDDWSYEAYGIYGQTVEHQKGSGQFNSLNFQQALNAIRDVNDIDGDGDRTEIICADAAARAAGCVPANIYGPGSLTPAVGYLAAPQTLDTKVTETVAGANVSGGLFSLFGNRDKVSIALGGEYRRETSSSVFDPLSQAGLNGGNALPSTKGKFDLVEGFGEVIAPILEDRPFFHRLSLRGAVRVSHYSTVGGTFSYNYGGEWAPIEDVRFRVMQARSVRAPNVSELFAPPQQDFPSGLQDPCTGITAATTGTLADLCRAAPGVNANIAANGAFTVTQADRQGITSFAGGNPNLQEEKGDSFTAGVVINPRSLGGALRNLVLTVDYFDIKIRDAIVQTPLQFILDQCYSGANQALCQFITRRPAAQGANSAGSIDEVNSGPTNSGGVRTSGLDTTVNWRTDLWGGNFGLRASYTHLFKGYSVPLPGSDRDYFAGEIGAAKDRFTTTVSFDQEHGIGGTLTGTFIGASYLDDQLTGAKPGANKLYRVGAEFYLDGQIRFNVGERYQLYVGVNNLLDNKAPFLADIGASAGQDTDAGTYDALGRRYYAGARLRF
;
A
#
# COMPACT_ATOMS: atom_id res chain seq x y z
N MET A 1 26.82 -5.35 27.82
CA MET A 1 27.84 -4.92 28.81
C MET A 1 29.21 -5.19 28.22
N PHE A 2 29.83 -4.19 27.59
CA PHE A 2 31.23 -4.22 27.15
C PHE A 2 31.78 -2.81 27.30
N VAL A 3 32.90 -2.72 28.03
CA VAL A 3 33.59 -1.51 28.47
C VAL A 3 34.84 -1.34 27.60
N VAL A 4 35.08 -0.15 27.06
CA VAL A 4 36.38 0.25 26.48
C VAL A 4 36.71 1.67 26.99
N PRO A 5 37.94 1.95 27.47
CA PRO A 5 38.23 3.13 28.27
C PRO A 5 38.76 4.32 27.44
N ALA A 6 38.52 5.51 27.99
CA ALA A 6 39.01 6.80 27.54
C ALA A 6 40.47 7.03 27.97
N LEU A 7 41.23 7.75 27.13
CA LEU A 7 42.45 8.45 27.53
C LEU A 7 42.41 9.88 26.96
N TRP A 8 42.43 10.85 27.88
CA TRP A 8 42.59 12.28 27.63
C TRP A 8 44.07 12.64 27.75
N THR A 9 44.61 13.44 26.82
CA THR A 9 45.74 14.34 27.09
C THR A 9 45.63 15.61 26.25
N SER A 10 45.94 16.74 26.89
CA SER A 10 46.21 18.09 26.37
C SER A 10 47.03 18.80 27.45
N PRO A 11 47.71 19.94 27.20
CA PRO A 11 48.14 20.57 25.94
C PRO A 11 49.64 20.96 25.98
N ALA A 12 50.18 21.50 24.87
CA ALA A 12 51.39 22.32 24.92
C ALA A 12 51.29 23.47 23.91
N SER A 13 51.42 24.68 24.43
CA SER A 13 51.45 25.95 23.70
C SER A 13 52.81 26.22 23.07
N ALA A 14 52.83 26.88 21.91
CA ALA A 14 53.95 27.72 21.50
C ALA A 14 53.44 28.87 20.61
N GLN A 15 53.69 30.10 21.08
CA GLN A 15 53.58 31.35 20.34
C GLN A 15 54.69 31.42 19.28
N ASN A 16 54.41 32.06 18.14
CA ASN A 16 55.39 32.96 17.55
C ASN A 16 54.76 34.00 16.63
N THR A 17 55.49 35.10 16.55
CA THR A 17 55.15 36.48 16.26
C THR A 17 55.05 36.83 14.77
N ALA A 18 54.28 37.91 14.55
CA ALA A 18 54.16 38.81 13.42
C ALA A 18 55.35 38.92 12.45
N ASP A 19 55.02 39.09 11.16
CA ASP A 19 55.66 40.09 10.31
C ASP A 19 54.65 40.70 9.35
N ALA A 20 54.73 42.02 9.17
CA ALA A 20 53.83 42.85 8.37
C ALA A 20 54.62 43.56 7.27
N THR A 21 54.04 43.70 6.07
CA THR A 21 54.21 44.84 5.14
C THR A 21 53.29 44.66 3.89
N PRO A 22 52.97 45.72 3.13
CA PRO A 22 51.57 46.08 2.83
C PRO A 22 51.23 46.01 1.32
N GLN A 23 49.95 45.88 0.99
CA GLN A 23 49.45 46.13 -0.37
C GLN A 23 48.16 46.97 -0.38
N THR A 24 48.33 48.21 -0.84
CA THR A 24 47.53 48.97 -1.81
C THR A 24 46.02 48.71 -1.92
N THR A 25 45.26 49.76 -1.61
CA THR A 25 43.83 49.96 -1.88
C THR A 25 43.51 50.14 -3.37
N SER A 26 42.48 49.45 -3.87
CA SER A 26 41.64 49.89 -5.00
C SER A 26 40.18 49.44 -4.79
N PRO A 27 39.16 50.27 -5.05
CA PRO A 27 37.76 49.98 -4.71
C PRO A 27 36.98 49.40 -5.90
N ALA A 28 36.30 48.26 -5.72
CA ALA A 28 35.17 47.83 -6.57
C ALA A 28 34.43 46.63 -5.94
N THR A 29 33.41 46.88 -5.12
CA THR A 29 32.39 45.88 -4.76
C THR A 29 31.04 46.57 -4.57
N ALA A 30 30.31 46.70 -5.67
CA ALA A 30 28.86 46.96 -5.65
C ALA A 30 28.07 45.99 -6.56
N ASP A 31 28.76 45.16 -7.37
CA ASP A 31 28.14 44.24 -8.33
C ASP A 31 28.09 42.77 -7.85
N ALA A 32 28.81 42.43 -6.77
CA ALA A 32 28.86 41.06 -6.23
C ALA A 32 27.67 40.72 -5.31
N ALA A 33 27.04 41.72 -4.68
CA ALA A 33 25.93 41.51 -3.77
C ALA A 33 24.59 41.22 -4.50
N ALA A 34 24.44 41.67 -5.74
CA ALA A 34 23.25 41.39 -6.55
C ALA A 34 23.29 39.99 -7.20
N ALA A 35 24.49 39.44 -7.43
CA ALA A 35 24.67 38.10 -7.99
C ALA A 35 24.47 36.98 -6.95
N GLU A 36 24.68 37.26 -5.65
CA GLU A 36 24.40 36.30 -4.57
C GLU A 36 22.89 36.16 -4.26
N GLU A 37 22.08 37.22 -4.46
CA GLU A 37 20.62 37.13 -4.26
C GLU A 37 19.88 36.36 -5.37
N GLU A 38 20.43 36.28 -6.60
CA GLU A 38 19.88 35.42 -7.67
C GLU A 38 20.30 33.93 -7.53
N ALA A 39 21.38 33.63 -6.82
CA ALA A 39 21.92 32.28 -6.68
C ALA A 39 21.10 31.37 -5.72
N ASP A 40 20.28 31.94 -4.84
CA ASP A 40 19.42 31.21 -3.90
C ASP A 40 18.04 30.82 -4.48
N ALA A 41 17.79 31.12 -5.76
CA ALA A 41 16.55 30.72 -6.42
C ALA A 41 16.55 29.21 -6.72
N ILE A 42 15.85 28.43 -5.89
CA ILE A 42 15.61 27.00 -6.14
C ILE A 42 14.90 26.84 -7.50
N VAL A 43 15.64 26.40 -8.51
CA VAL A 43 15.12 26.05 -9.85
C VAL A 43 14.35 24.73 -9.75
N VAL A 44 13.07 24.75 -10.11
CA VAL A 44 12.20 23.58 -9.98
C VAL A 44 11.81 23.00 -11.33
N THR A 45 11.76 21.67 -11.34
CA THR A 45 11.44 20.78 -12.44
C THR A 45 9.97 20.75 -12.84
N GLY A 46 9.12 21.67 -12.37
CA GLY A 46 7.66 21.70 -12.60
C GLY A 46 7.22 21.98 -14.05
N SER A 47 8.18 22.20 -14.94
CA SER A 47 8.03 22.42 -16.39
C SER A 47 9.30 21.92 -17.08
N ARG A 48 9.22 21.61 -18.38
CA ARG A 48 10.43 21.36 -19.20
C ARG A 48 11.18 22.66 -19.52
N ILE A 49 10.57 23.81 -19.20
CA ILE A 49 11.17 25.14 -19.19
C ILE A 49 11.52 25.50 -17.75
N THR A 50 12.79 25.80 -17.48
CA THR A 50 13.29 26.10 -16.13
C THR A 50 12.63 27.35 -15.54
N SER A 51 12.05 27.23 -14.34
CA SER A 51 11.51 28.36 -13.57
C SER A 51 11.70 28.13 -12.06
N PRO A 52 11.95 29.18 -11.26
CA PRO A 52 11.99 29.05 -9.80
C PRO A 52 10.70 28.47 -9.17
N ALA A 53 10.82 27.82 -8.02
CA ALA A 53 9.69 27.20 -7.29
C ALA A 53 8.52 28.16 -7.04
N ALA A 54 8.85 29.36 -6.52
CA ALA A 54 7.87 30.39 -6.15
C ALA A 54 7.21 31.04 -7.37
N THR A 55 7.69 30.74 -8.58
CA THR A 55 7.16 31.21 -9.85
C THR A 55 6.53 30.08 -10.67
N ALA A 56 6.31 28.92 -10.06
CA ALA A 56 5.57 27.83 -10.68
C ALA A 56 4.06 28.14 -10.71
N ALA A 57 3.47 28.12 -11.91
CA ALA A 57 2.04 28.34 -12.09
C ALA A 57 1.16 27.18 -11.60
N SER A 58 1.73 25.98 -11.45
CA SER A 58 1.04 24.82 -10.86
C SER A 58 1.40 24.68 -9.38
N PRO A 59 0.46 24.25 -8.51
CA PRO A 59 0.74 23.97 -7.11
C PRO A 59 1.85 22.92 -6.93
N LEU A 60 2.89 23.31 -6.22
CA LEU A 60 4.11 22.53 -6.04
C LEU A 60 4.52 22.60 -4.57
N GLN A 61 4.81 21.44 -3.98
CA GLN A 61 5.39 21.33 -2.65
C GLN A 61 6.76 20.64 -2.72
N ILE A 62 7.71 21.12 -1.94
CA ILE A 62 9.10 20.62 -1.96
C ILE A 62 9.45 20.03 -0.61
N VAL A 63 9.85 18.76 -0.55
CA VAL A 63 10.43 18.13 0.63
C VAL A 63 11.95 18.08 0.44
N ASP A 64 12.70 18.90 1.18
CA ASP A 64 14.15 19.03 0.99
C ASP A 64 14.96 17.98 1.76
N SER A 65 16.25 17.85 1.40
CA SER A 65 17.18 16.89 2.03
C SER A 65 17.31 17.07 3.54
N ARG A 66 17.15 18.29 4.07
CA ARG A 66 17.20 18.57 5.51
C ARG A 66 15.98 17.99 6.22
N GLN A 67 14.78 18.19 5.66
CA GLN A 67 13.55 17.60 6.18
C GLN A 67 13.64 16.06 6.18
N ILE A 68 14.12 15.48 5.08
CA ILE A 68 14.31 14.02 4.94
C ILE A 68 15.29 13.51 6.02
N ALA A 69 16.43 14.18 6.19
CA ALA A 69 17.43 13.80 7.19
C ALA A 69 16.92 13.94 8.63
N ASN A 70 16.16 15.00 8.92
CA ASN A 70 15.67 15.31 10.27
C ASN A 70 14.49 14.42 10.70
N ALA A 71 13.79 13.80 9.76
CA ALA A 71 12.72 12.84 10.05
C ALA A 71 13.26 11.54 10.69
N GLY A 72 14.55 11.21 10.52
CA GLY A 72 15.12 9.94 10.97
C GLY A 72 14.50 8.71 10.28
N ALA A 73 13.80 8.92 9.16
CA ALA A 73 13.09 7.88 8.45
C ALA A 73 14.05 6.96 7.69
N VAL A 74 13.76 5.66 7.74
CA VAL A 74 14.50 4.63 7.00
C VAL A 74 14.01 4.55 5.55
N ASN A 75 12.74 4.86 5.30
CA ASN A 75 12.12 4.90 3.98
C ASN A 75 11.60 6.31 3.68
N ILE A 76 11.74 6.76 2.43
CA ILE A 76 11.22 8.05 1.99
C ILE A 76 9.68 8.12 2.02
N GLN A 77 8.99 6.98 1.89
CA GLN A 77 7.53 6.91 2.02
C GLN A 77 7.05 7.48 3.37
N ASP A 78 7.73 7.15 4.47
CA ASP A 78 7.36 7.61 5.82
C ASP A 78 7.38 9.15 5.90
N VAL A 79 8.34 9.80 5.22
CA VAL A 79 8.44 11.27 5.17
C VAL A 79 7.33 11.86 4.30
N LEU A 80 7.00 11.22 3.19
CA LEU A 80 5.97 11.70 2.26
C LEU A 80 4.55 11.56 2.85
N LEU A 81 4.26 10.49 3.57
CA LEU A 81 2.95 10.26 4.21
C LEU A 81 2.64 11.25 5.33
N GLN A 82 3.67 11.91 5.89
CA GLN A 82 3.47 13.05 6.79
C GLN A 82 2.88 14.26 6.05
N ASN A 83 2.95 14.36 4.73
CA ASN A 83 2.39 15.48 4.00
C ASN A 83 0.88 15.26 3.71
N PRO A 84 -0.02 16.19 4.14
CA PRO A 84 -1.47 16.08 3.96
C PRO A 84 -1.98 15.84 2.53
N THR A 85 -1.19 16.14 1.50
CA THR A 85 -1.58 15.90 0.10
C THR A 85 -1.56 14.42 -0.29
N PHE A 86 -0.83 13.59 0.45
CA PHE A 86 -0.75 12.15 0.21
C PHE A 86 -1.90 11.43 0.92
N GLY A 87 -2.55 10.54 0.19
CA GLY A 87 -3.55 9.63 0.70
C GLY A 87 -2.96 8.45 1.49
N THR A 88 -3.83 7.53 1.88
CA THR A 88 -3.41 6.26 2.46
C THR A 88 -2.86 5.37 1.34
N PRO A 89 -1.62 4.85 1.45
CA PRO A 89 -1.04 4.04 0.37
C PRO A 89 -1.78 2.70 0.27
N SER A 90 -1.94 2.20 -0.97
CA SER A 90 -2.55 0.89 -1.23
C SER A 90 -1.79 -0.26 -0.56
N ILE A 91 -0.47 -0.12 -0.45
CA ILE A 91 0.38 -1.09 0.22
C ILE A 91 1.56 -0.39 0.90
N SER A 92 1.87 -0.88 2.09
CA SER A 92 2.94 -0.39 2.95
C SER A 92 3.38 -1.51 3.88
N ARG A 93 4.44 -1.26 4.64
CA ARG A 93 4.90 -2.19 5.67
C ARG A 93 3.83 -2.51 6.72
N THR A 94 2.91 -1.60 7.00
CA THR A 94 1.96 -1.72 8.10
C THR A 94 0.60 -2.29 7.71
N ASN A 95 0.26 -2.34 6.42
CA ASN A 95 -1.02 -2.89 5.95
C ASN A 95 -0.88 -4.11 5.01
N SER A 96 0.34 -4.61 4.78
CA SER A 96 0.59 -5.73 3.85
C SER A 96 0.73 -7.11 4.51
N SER A 97 0.35 -7.28 5.79
CA SER A 97 0.57 -8.54 6.52
C SER A 97 -0.17 -9.74 5.93
N PHE A 98 -1.30 -9.49 5.27
CA PHE A 98 -2.14 -10.49 4.62
C PHE A 98 -2.02 -10.49 3.09
N ALA A 99 -1.16 -9.64 2.52
CA ALA A 99 -1.03 -9.52 1.08
C ALA A 99 -0.48 -10.82 0.47
N THR A 100 -1.15 -11.34 -0.56
CA THR A 100 -0.77 -12.56 -1.29
C THR A 100 0.39 -12.32 -2.25
N SER A 101 0.68 -11.06 -2.58
CA SER A 101 1.82 -10.60 -3.38
C SER A 101 2.23 -9.19 -2.93
N SER A 102 3.38 -8.69 -3.39
CA SER A 102 3.78 -7.29 -3.22
C SER A 102 3.96 -6.83 -1.76
N ALA A 103 4.02 -7.74 -0.79
CA ALA A 103 4.17 -7.40 0.62
C ALA A 103 5.42 -6.53 0.87
N GLY A 104 5.28 -5.53 1.75
CA GLY A 104 6.33 -4.58 2.12
C GLY A 104 6.81 -3.64 1.00
N VAL A 105 6.14 -3.59 -0.17
CA VAL A 105 6.31 -2.46 -1.11
C VAL A 105 5.92 -1.15 -0.42
N ALA A 106 6.60 -0.07 -0.77
CA ALA A 106 6.25 1.27 -0.37
C ALA A 106 5.74 2.09 -1.57
N THR A 107 4.43 2.35 -1.65
CA THR A 107 3.81 3.16 -2.73
C THR A 107 3.38 4.56 -2.25
N VAL A 108 3.02 5.45 -3.18
CA VAL A 108 2.44 6.77 -2.87
C VAL A 108 1.17 7.00 -3.65
N ASP A 109 0.18 7.61 -2.99
CA ASP A 109 -1.10 8.01 -3.57
C ASP A 109 -1.29 9.51 -3.32
N LEU A 110 -1.52 10.30 -4.36
CA LEU A 110 -1.92 11.69 -4.23
C LEU A 110 -3.44 11.82 -4.18
N ARG A 111 -3.94 12.44 -3.12
CA ARG A 111 -5.37 12.81 -2.95
C ARG A 111 -6.36 11.64 -2.85
N ASN A 112 -5.90 10.45 -2.47
CA ASN A 112 -6.72 9.22 -2.46
C ASN A 112 -7.32 8.96 -3.86
N LEU A 113 -6.53 9.17 -4.90
CA LEU A 113 -6.92 8.92 -6.29
C LEU A 113 -6.28 7.64 -6.84
N GLY A 114 -5.60 6.85 -6.02
CA GLY A 114 -4.95 5.61 -6.40
C GLY A 114 -3.51 5.78 -6.85
N VAL A 115 -2.72 4.74 -6.59
CA VAL A 115 -1.27 4.71 -6.87
C VAL A 115 -0.95 4.72 -8.36
N ASP A 116 -1.80 4.11 -9.21
CA ASP A 116 -1.62 4.11 -10.66
C ASP A 116 -1.87 5.48 -11.32
N ARG A 117 -2.45 6.43 -10.56
CA ARG A 117 -2.74 7.80 -11.00
C ARG A 117 -1.71 8.82 -10.50
N THR A 118 -0.67 8.35 -9.79
CA THR A 118 0.43 9.15 -9.26
C THR A 118 1.72 8.79 -10.01
N LEU A 119 2.22 9.71 -10.84
CA LEU A 119 3.43 9.44 -11.61
C LEU A 119 4.68 9.69 -10.76
N VAL A 120 5.52 8.66 -10.61
CA VAL A 120 6.81 8.76 -9.92
C VAL A 120 7.94 8.93 -10.93
N LEU A 121 8.79 9.94 -10.70
CA LEU A 121 9.93 10.26 -11.55
C LEU A 121 11.21 10.36 -10.74
N VAL A 122 12.34 10.09 -11.39
CA VAL A 122 13.69 10.41 -10.89
C VAL A 122 14.34 11.36 -11.88
N ASN A 123 14.73 12.55 -11.42
CA ASN A 123 15.29 13.62 -12.26
C ASN A 123 14.43 13.92 -13.51
N GLY A 124 13.09 13.88 -13.35
CA GLY A 124 12.14 14.12 -14.44
C GLY A 124 11.98 12.96 -15.43
N ARG A 125 12.54 11.78 -15.14
CA ARG A 125 12.46 10.56 -15.96
C ARG A 125 11.70 9.45 -15.26
N ARG A 126 10.98 8.62 -16.03
CA ARG A 126 10.24 7.46 -15.50
C ARG A 126 11.15 6.49 -14.74
N PHE A 127 10.51 5.80 -13.80
CA PHE A 127 11.10 4.73 -13.02
C PHE A 127 10.21 3.49 -13.19
N VAL A 128 10.84 2.32 -13.37
CA VAL A 128 10.11 1.06 -13.57
C VAL A 128 9.22 0.74 -12.38
N SER A 129 8.04 0.19 -12.65
CA SER A 129 7.11 -0.26 -11.61
C SER A 129 7.75 -1.27 -10.66
N GLY A 130 7.40 -1.17 -9.39
CA GLY A 130 7.74 -2.13 -8.35
C GLY A 130 6.68 -3.22 -8.16
N ILE A 131 5.50 -3.06 -8.75
CA ILE A 131 4.35 -3.97 -8.61
C ILE A 131 3.95 -4.54 -9.98
N PRO A 132 3.97 -5.87 -10.15
CA PRO A 132 3.57 -6.53 -11.39
C PRO A 132 2.21 -6.11 -11.93
N GLY A 133 2.24 -5.51 -13.13
CA GLY A 133 1.06 -5.13 -13.90
C GLY A 133 0.36 -3.85 -13.43
N SER A 134 0.94 -3.14 -12.45
CA SER A 134 0.59 -1.79 -12.03
C SER A 134 1.67 -0.79 -12.48
N ASN A 135 1.36 0.51 -12.46
CA ASN A 135 2.30 1.61 -12.67
C ASN A 135 3.02 2.06 -11.37
N ALA A 136 2.69 1.46 -10.22
CA ALA A 136 3.19 1.90 -8.93
C ALA A 136 4.69 1.59 -8.73
N VAL A 137 5.48 2.61 -8.36
CA VAL A 137 6.90 2.47 -8.07
C VAL A 137 7.11 2.13 -6.59
N ASP A 138 7.95 1.12 -6.32
CA ASP A 138 8.39 0.79 -4.96
C ASP A 138 9.44 1.81 -4.49
N LEU A 139 9.09 2.68 -3.56
CA LEU A 139 9.97 3.74 -3.05
C LEU A 139 11.14 3.21 -2.20
N ASN A 140 11.14 1.92 -1.83
CA ASN A 140 12.27 1.27 -1.17
C ASN A 140 13.57 1.33 -1.99
N VAL A 141 13.48 1.55 -3.30
CA VAL A 141 14.62 1.56 -4.22
C VAL A 141 15.33 2.91 -4.33
N ILE A 142 14.76 3.96 -3.72
CA ILE A 142 15.25 5.34 -3.80
C ILE A 142 16.00 5.71 -2.51
N PRO A 143 17.33 5.88 -2.55
CA PRO A 143 18.10 6.17 -1.34
C PRO A 143 17.97 7.63 -0.89
N THR A 144 17.52 7.82 0.36
CA THR A 144 17.26 9.16 0.94
C THR A 144 18.48 10.09 0.95
N GLN A 145 19.69 9.57 1.16
CA GLN A 145 20.93 10.36 1.24
C GLN A 145 21.41 10.86 -0.14
N PHE A 146 20.93 10.21 -1.20
CA PHE A 146 21.22 10.57 -2.59
C PHE A 146 20.26 11.66 -3.11
N LEU A 147 19.17 11.91 -2.40
CA LEU A 147 18.19 12.94 -2.72
C LEU A 147 18.71 14.32 -2.32
N GLU A 148 18.50 15.27 -3.22
CA GLU A 148 18.55 16.70 -2.92
C GLU A 148 17.20 17.16 -2.38
N ARG A 149 16.12 16.70 -3.00
CA ARG A 149 14.73 17.00 -2.62
C ARG A 149 13.73 16.08 -3.34
N VAL A 150 12.47 16.16 -2.93
CA VAL A 150 11.31 15.60 -3.64
C VAL A 150 10.35 16.74 -4.01
N ASP A 151 10.04 16.84 -5.30
CA ASP A 151 9.09 17.80 -5.84
C ASP A 151 7.71 17.11 -6.00
N VAL A 152 6.69 17.62 -5.32
CA VAL A 152 5.31 17.11 -5.35
C VAL A 152 4.43 18.10 -6.09
N LEU A 153 4.08 17.76 -7.34
CA LEU A 153 3.18 18.53 -8.19
C LEU A 153 1.78 17.93 -8.09
N THR A 154 0.81 18.71 -7.59
CA THR A 154 -0.55 18.22 -7.42
C THR A 154 -1.47 18.74 -8.52
N GLY A 155 -2.33 17.87 -9.07
CA GLY A 155 -3.20 18.16 -10.21
C GLY A 155 -2.74 17.48 -11.50
N GLY A 156 -3.56 17.56 -12.54
CA GLY A 156 -3.31 16.86 -13.80
C GLY A 156 -2.08 17.41 -14.53
N ALA A 157 -1.08 16.56 -14.73
CA ALA A 157 0.21 16.94 -15.33
C ALA A 157 0.59 16.11 -16.56
N SER A 158 -0.36 15.38 -17.16
CA SER A 158 -0.05 14.49 -18.29
C SER A 158 0.50 15.23 -19.51
N ALA A 159 0.05 16.46 -19.75
CA ALA A 159 0.58 17.27 -20.84
C ALA A 159 2.09 17.56 -20.71
N LEU A 160 2.64 17.55 -19.49
CA LEU A 160 4.06 17.80 -19.21
C LEU A 160 4.87 16.51 -19.07
N TYR A 161 4.38 15.53 -18.30
CA TYR A 161 5.16 14.33 -17.95
C TYR A 161 4.69 13.00 -18.56
N GLY A 162 3.58 13.01 -19.30
CA GLY A 162 3.03 11.83 -19.98
C GLY A 162 1.85 11.21 -19.25
N SER A 163 1.38 10.06 -19.73
CA SER A 163 0.28 9.33 -19.09
C SER A 163 0.54 9.03 -17.62
N ASP A 164 -0.53 8.71 -16.89
CA ASP A 164 -0.53 8.29 -15.48
C ASP A 164 -0.45 9.46 -14.48
N ALA A 165 -0.04 10.66 -14.91
CA ALA A 165 -0.02 11.88 -14.09
C ALA A 165 -1.41 12.54 -13.91
N VAL A 166 -2.43 11.76 -13.55
CA VAL A 166 -3.82 12.23 -13.38
C VAL A 166 -4.04 12.91 -12.03
N ALA A 167 -3.53 12.32 -10.95
CA ALA A 167 -3.55 12.90 -9.61
C ALA A 167 -2.42 13.91 -9.39
N GLY A 168 -1.27 13.66 -10.02
CA GLY A 168 -0.09 14.50 -9.92
C GLY A 168 1.20 13.75 -10.21
N VAL A 169 2.32 14.37 -9.82
CA VAL A 169 3.68 13.85 -10.02
C VAL A 169 4.49 13.97 -8.74
N VAL A 170 5.24 12.93 -8.42
CA VAL A 170 6.24 12.91 -7.35
C VAL A 170 7.61 12.71 -7.99
N ASN A 171 8.40 13.76 -8.06
CA ASN A 171 9.69 13.75 -8.74
C ASN A 171 10.84 13.81 -7.73
N PHE A 172 11.58 12.72 -7.64
CA PHE A 172 12.75 12.57 -6.80
C PHE A 172 13.97 13.18 -7.49
N ILE A 173 14.54 14.23 -6.91
CA ILE A 173 15.67 14.95 -7.47
C ILE A 173 16.95 14.48 -6.77
N TYR A 174 17.85 13.89 -7.53
CA TYR A 174 19.16 13.47 -7.02
C TYR A 174 20.11 14.66 -6.94
N LYS A 175 21.03 14.60 -5.98
CA LYS A 175 22.17 15.53 -5.90
C LYS A 175 22.95 15.54 -7.21
N LYS A 176 23.30 16.74 -7.69
CA LYS A 176 23.99 16.92 -8.99
C LYS A 176 25.47 16.58 -8.89
N ASP A 177 26.09 16.97 -7.79
CA ASP A 177 27.46 16.68 -7.46
C ASP A 177 27.58 16.37 -5.96
N PHE A 178 28.68 15.69 -5.63
CA PHE A 178 29.12 15.44 -4.26
C PHE A 178 30.63 15.16 -4.32
N ASP A 179 31.42 15.84 -3.50
CA ASP A 179 32.86 15.60 -3.36
C ASP A 179 33.14 15.24 -1.91
N GLY A 180 33.66 14.03 -1.69
CA GLY A 180 33.99 13.51 -0.38
C GLY A 180 33.30 12.18 -0.05
N ILE A 181 33.17 11.92 1.25
CA ILE A 181 32.57 10.71 1.80
C ILE A 181 31.57 11.08 2.88
N GLN A 182 30.36 10.54 2.81
CA GLN A 182 29.38 10.60 3.87
C GLN A 182 28.99 9.18 4.32
N ALA A 183 29.08 8.92 5.62
CA ALA A 183 28.64 7.67 6.23
C ALA A 183 27.55 7.95 7.27
N ASP A 184 26.48 7.16 7.26
CA ASP A 184 25.37 7.26 8.20
C ASP A 184 25.13 5.88 8.83
N ALA A 185 24.91 5.86 10.14
CA ALA A 185 24.43 4.68 10.85
C ALA A 185 23.32 5.07 11.82
N GLN A 186 22.26 4.27 11.88
CA GLN A 186 21.14 4.49 12.80
C GLN A 186 20.63 3.16 13.32
N THR A 187 20.13 3.15 14.54
CA THR A 187 19.35 2.06 15.11
C THR A 187 18.11 2.60 15.79
N GLY A 188 17.05 1.79 15.88
CA GLY A 188 15.82 2.14 16.59
C GLY A 188 15.11 0.91 17.14
N ILE A 189 14.16 1.14 18.04
CA ILE A 189 13.35 0.11 18.68
C ILE A 189 12.03 0.70 19.17
N THR A 190 10.97 -0.10 19.23
CA THR A 190 9.74 0.28 19.92
C THR A 190 9.97 0.32 21.43
N ASP A 191 9.18 1.12 22.15
CA ASP A 191 9.19 1.09 23.61
C ASP A 191 8.65 -0.24 24.20
N ARG A 192 8.05 -1.09 23.35
CA ARG A 192 7.58 -2.46 23.65
C ARG A 192 8.68 -3.52 23.47
N GLY A 193 9.90 -3.12 23.10
CA GLY A 193 11.05 -4.02 22.96
C GLY A 193 10.98 -4.95 21.75
N ASP A 194 10.28 -4.55 20.69
CA ASP A 194 10.27 -5.21 19.38
C ASP A 194 10.56 -4.22 18.25
N GLY A 195 10.44 -4.63 16.98
CA GLY A 195 10.71 -3.74 15.84
C GLY A 195 12.13 -3.15 15.84
N PHE A 196 13.14 -3.93 16.21
CA PHE A 196 14.53 -3.46 16.19
C PHE A 196 14.96 -3.17 14.75
N ASP A 197 15.26 -1.90 14.50
CA ASP A 197 15.61 -1.35 13.21
C ASP A 197 17.09 -0.95 13.22
N TYR A 198 17.78 -1.11 12.10
CA TYR A 198 19.10 -0.55 11.90
C TYR A 198 19.38 -0.26 10.42
N GLN A 199 20.22 0.74 10.16
CA GLN A 199 20.69 1.07 8.83
C GLN A 199 22.15 1.53 8.85
N ALA A 200 22.86 1.25 7.78
CA ALA A 200 24.20 1.73 7.50
C ALA A 200 24.27 2.14 6.03
N ASN A 201 24.66 3.40 5.78
CA ASN A 201 24.70 3.98 4.45
C ASN A 201 26.06 4.63 4.21
N LEU A 202 26.53 4.57 2.95
CA LEU A 202 27.76 5.17 2.48
C LEU A 202 27.50 5.86 1.15
N LEU A 203 27.80 7.15 1.10
CA LEU A 203 27.82 7.98 -0.10
C LEU A 203 29.25 8.43 -0.36
N VAL A 204 29.75 8.20 -1.57
CA VAL A 204 31.07 8.65 -2.00
C VAL A 204 30.91 9.40 -3.31
N GLY A 205 31.64 10.49 -3.48
CA GLY A 205 31.66 11.19 -4.74
C GLY A 205 32.96 11.95 -4.96
N LYS A 206 33.25 12.23 -6.23
CA LYS A 206 34.45 12.97 -6.60
C LYS A 206 34.18 13.88 -7.78
N ASN A 207 34.54 15.15 -7.60
CA ASN A 207 34.68 16.10 -8.69
C ASN A 207 36.03 15.89 -9.40
N PHE A 208 36.03 15.93 -10.73
CA PHE A 208 37.22 15.76 -11.57
C PHE A 208 37.18 16.69 -12.79
N ALA A 209 38.29 16.76 -13.53
CA ALA A 209 38.45 17.64 -14.69
C ALA A 209 38.05 19.10 -14.39
N ASP A 210 38.63 19.66 -13.32
CA ASP A 210 38.39 21.05 -12.87
C ASP A 210 36.90 21.38 -12.65
N GLY A 211 36.13 20.41 -12.16
CA GLY A 211 34.70 20.57 -11.84
C GLY A 211 33.74 20.22 -12.99
N ARG A 212 34.27 19.92 -14.19
CA ARG A 212 33.46 19.53 -15.35
C ARG A 212 32.84 18.13 -15.23
N GLY A 213 33.39 17.29 -14.37
CA GLY A 213 32.89 15.94 -14.13
C GLY A 213 32.60 15.68 -12.66
N ASN A 214 31.51 14.96 -12.40
CA ASN A 214 31.25 14.36 -11.10
C ASN A 214 30.87 12.89 -11.28
N ILE A 215 31.37 12.05 -10.38
CA ILE A 215 30.86 10.69 -10.18
C ILE A 215 30.53 10.51 -8.72
N MET A 216 29.35 9.99 -8.44
CA MET A 216 28.87 9.71 -7.09
C MET A 216 28.21 8.34 -7.02
N ALA A 217 28.48 7.61 -5.95
CA ALA A 217 27.96 6.28 -5.70
C ALA A 217 27.45 6.16 -4.27
N PHE A 218 26.35 5.44 -4.11
CA PHE A 218 25.72 5.16 -2.83
C PHE A 218 25.60 3.65 -2.64
N GLY A 219 25.84 3.19 -1.42
CA GLY A 219 25.51 1.85 -0.95
C GLY A 219 24.90 1.91 0.44
N GLY A 220 23.77 1.24 0.62
CA GLY A 220 23.03 1.22 1.88
C GLY A 220 22.51 -0.17 2.21
N TYR A 221 22.54 -0.49 3.49
CA TYR A 221 21.88 -1.66 4.07
C TYR A 221 20.95 -1.19 5.18
N SER A 222 19.71 -1.67 5.16
CA SER A 222 18.76 -1.42 6.24
C SER A 222 17.95 -2.66 6.54
N LYS A 223 17.62 -2.85 7.81
CA LYS A 223 16.71 -3.88 8.27
C LYS A 223 15.75 -3.27 9.26
N GLN A 224 14.47 -3.47 9.01
CA GLN A 224 13.41 -3.11 9.93
C GLN A 224 12.75 -4.37 10.48
N GLY A 225 12.63 -4.46 11.81
CA GLY A 225 12.19 -5.66 12.52
C GLY A 225 10.68 -5.91 12.40
N ALA A 226 10.24 -7.13 12.69
CA ALA A 226 8.81 -7.42 12.78
C ALA A 226 8.20 -6.75 14.02
N ILE A 227 6.97 -6.26 13.89
CA ILE A 227 6.16 -5.78 15.01
C ILE A 227 4.89 -6.60 15.08
N TYR A 228 4.66 -7.25 16.22
CA TYR A 228 3.54 -8.15 16.40
C TYR A 228 2.39 -7.44 17.09
N LYS A 229 1.17 -7.69 16.59
CA LYS A 229 -0.07 -7.18 17.17
C LYS A 229 -0.14 -7.40 18.68
N ARG A 230 0.15 -8.62 19.15
CA ARG A 230 0.05 -9.00 20.57
C ARG A 230 0.85 -8.14 21.58
N LYS A 231 1.76 -7.28 21.12
CA LYS A 231 2.55 -6.38 21.99
C LYS A 231 2.05 -4.93 22.00
N HIS A 232 1.09 -4.59 21.14
CA HIS A 232 0.72 -3.23 20.80
C HIS A 232 -0.79 -3.01 20.99
N PRO A 233 -1.21 -2.43 22.13
CA PRO A 233 -2.63 -2.22 22.42
C PRO A 233 -3.23 -1.09 21.57
N THR A 234 -4.53 -1.16 21.35
CA THR A 234 -5.33 -0.05 20.77
C THR A 234 -5.90 0.85 21.87
N GLU A 235 -6.64 1.88 21.50
CA GLU A 235 -7.41 2.69 22.48
C GLU A 235 -8.37 1.84 23.34
N ALA A 236 -8.85 0.71 22.80
CA ALA A 236 -9.74 -0.23 23.48
C ALA A 236 -9.01 -1.26 24.35
N GLY A 237 -7.70 -1.10 24.58
CA GLY A 237 -6.90 -1.96 25.47
C GLY A 237 -6.09 -3.04 24.75
N PRO A 238 -5.75 -4.15 25.42
CA PRO A 238 -4.90 -5.20 24.88
C PRO A 238 -5.43 -5.84 23.58
N SER A 239 -4.50 -6.27 22.73
CA SER A 239 -4.74 -6.88 21.41
C SER A 239 -4.06 -8.25 21.26
N ASP A 240 -3.67 -8.85 22.38
CA ASP A 240 -2.96 -10.12 22.50
C ASP A 240 -3.86 -11.35 22.42
N VAL A 241 -5.16 -11.15 22.58
CA VAL A 241 -6.21 -12.16 22.43
C VAL A 241 -7.15 -11.74 21.31
N ASP A 242 -7.57 -12.72 20.50
CA ASP A 242 -8.58 -12.49 19.48
C ASP A 242 -9.84 -11.84 20.05
N GLN A 243 -10.37 -10.94 19.24
CA GLN A 243 -11.45 -10.06 19.60
C GLN A 243 -12.26 -9.70 18.38
N THR A 244 -13.48 -9.23 18.61
CA THR A 244 -14.33 -8.66 17.57
C THR A 244 -15.10 -7.47 18.11
N SER A 245 -15.89 -6.83 17.25
CA SER A 245 -16.82 -5.79 17.65
C SER A 245 -18.04 -6.39 18.35
N LEU A 246 -18.37 -5.89 19.55
CA LEU A 246 -19.61 -6.25 20.24
C LEU A 246 -20.85 -5.79 19.44
N GLY A 247 -20.78 -4.63 18.78
CA GLY A 247 -21.83 -4.16 17.88
C GLY A 247 -22.06 -5.10 16.71
N GLY A 248 -20.99 -5.69 16.15
CA GLY A 248 -21.09 -6.72 15.10
C GLY A 248 -21.81 -8.00 15.57
N LEU A 249 -21.69 -8.36 16.84
CA LEU A 249 -22.37 -9.52 17.43
C LEU A 249 -23.83 -9.24 17.82
N THR A 250 -24.08 -8.05 18.37
CA THR A 250 -25.40 -7.67 18.91
C THR A 250 -26.30 -7.02 17.87
N GLY A 251 -25.74 -6.55 16.75
CA GLY A 251 -26.42 -5.68 15.78
C GLY A 251 -26.67 -4.26 16.30
N ASN A 252 -26.07 -3.87 17.44
CA ASN A 252 -26.24 -2.55 18.03
C ASN A 252 -25.09 -1.62 17.66
N ASP A 253 -25.38 -0.59 16.87
CA ASP A 253 -24.39 0.40 16.43
C ASP A 253 -23.67 1.12 17.57
N ALA A 254 -24.33 1.30 18.72
CA ALA A 254 -23.73 1.94 19.89
C ALA A 254 -22.58 1.14 20.53
N ASP A 255 -22.44 -0.13 20.15
CA ASP A 255 -21.44 -1.05 20.65
C ASP A 255 -20.36 -1.37 19.59
N LEU A 256 -20.37 -0.72 18.41
CA LEU A 256 -19.45 -1.04 17.30
C LEU A 256 -17.97 -0.97 17.69
N PHE A 257 -17.56 0.09 18.40
CA PHE A 257 -16.17 0.25 18.85
C PHE A 257 -15.91 -0.36 20.23
N LYS A 258 -16.79 -1.21 20.75
CA LYS A 258 -16.57 -1.94 22.00
C LYS A 258 -16.03 -3.34 21.68
N PRO A 259 -14.89 -3.74 22.26
CA PRO A 259 -14.33 -5.06 22.01
C PRO A 259 -15.08 -6.14 22.78
N GLU A 260 -15.38 -7.25 22.12
CA GLU A 260 -15.75 -8.53 22.76
C GLU A 260 -14.51 -9.43 22.84
N ARG A 261 -14.13 -9.86 24.05
CA ARG A 261 -12.93 -10.67 24.31
C ARG A 261 -13.18 -11.74 25.39
N PRO A 262 -12.72 -12.99 25.20
CA PRO A 262 -12.08 -13.50 23.98
C PRO A 262 -13.11 -13.79 22.89
N PHE A 263 -12.71 -13.64 21.62
CA PHE A 263 -13.47 -14.12 20.47
C PHE A 263 -12.56 -14.99 19.59
N LEU A 264 -12.23 -16.18 20.10
CA LEU A 264 -11.27 -17.09 19.47
C LEU A 264 -11.86 -17.69 18.18
N SER A 265 -11.00 -18.05 17.23
CA SER A 265 -11.48 -18.73 16.02
C SER A 265 -12.00 -20.15 16.32
N GLY A 266 -13.14 -20.53 15.73
CA GLY A 266 -13.74 -21.85 15.86
C GLY A 266 -12.91 -22.99 15.28
N TYR A 267 -12.00 -22.71 14.34
CA TYR A 267 -11.00 -23.68 13.87
C TYR A 267 -9.95 -23.90 14.95
N SER A 268 -10.15 -24.95 15.75
CA SER A 268 -9.26 -25.37 16.83
C SER A 268 -8.23 -26.40 16.33
N PRO A 269 -6.98 -26.42 16.86
CA PRO A 269 -5.99 -27.47 16.53
C PRO A 269 -6.45 -28.89 16.86
N ARG A 270 -7.39 -29.00 17.82
CA ARG A 270 -8.00 -30.26 18.21
C ARG A 270 -8.90 -30.86 17.15
N GLY A 271 -9.36 -30.03 16.21
CA GLY A 271 -10.39 -30.33 15.26
C GLY A 271 -11.79 -30.32 15.88
N ARG A 272 -12.75 -30.11 15.00
CA ARG A 272 -14.17 -30.15 15.23
C ARG A 272 -14.78 -31.02 14.14
N TYR A 273 -15.63 -31.96 14.51
CA TYR A 273 -16.17 -32.97 13.60
C TYR A 273 -17.68 -32.98 13.72
N TYR A 274 -18.34 -33.04 12.58
CA TYR A 274 -19.78 -32.96 12.46
C TYR A 274 -20.30 -34.27 11.91
N THR A 275 -21.29 -34.82 12.61
CA THR A 275 -22.10 -35.97 12.23
C THR A 275 -23.57 -35.53 12.23
N ASP A 276 -24.51 -36.45 11.99
CA ASP A 276 -25.93 -36.11 11.83
C ASP A 276 -26.55 -35.48 13.07
N ASN A 277 -26.18 -35.95 14.27
CA ASN A 277 -26.84 -35.55 15.51
C ASN A 277 -25.93 -34.76 16.45
N PHE A 278 -24.63 -34.67 16.15
CA PHE A 278 -23.66 -34.14 17.11
C PHE A 278 -22.46 -33.44 16.46
N ALA A 279 -21.91 -32.47 17.21
CA ALA A 279 -20.61 -31.88 16.93
C ALA A 279 -19.61 -32.28 18.03
N PHE A 280 -18.52 -32.92 17.64
CA PHE A 280 -17.49 -33.43 18.54
C PHE A 280 -16.20 -32.61 18.47
N THR A 281 -15.47 -32.58 19.59
CA THR A 281 -14.07 -32.16 19.67
C THR A 281 -13.31 -33.05 20.66
N TYR A 282 -12.00 -32.84 20.78
CA TYR A 282 -11.15 -33.58 21.70
C TYR A 282 -10.90 -32.81 23.01
N ASP A 283 -10.66 -33.51 24.10
CA ASP A 283 -10.09 -32.99 25.34
C ASP A 283 -8.53 -33.12 25.31
N PRO A 284 -7.76 -32.04 25.61
CA PRO A 284 -6.29 -32.10 25.54
C PRO A 284 -5.68 -33.04 26.54
N VAL A 285 -6.32 -33.11 27.69
CA VAL A 285 -5.82 -33.66 28.93
C VAL A 285 -6.12 -35.15 28.95
N THR A 286 -7.34 -35.51 28.58
CA THR A 286 -7.80 -36.90 28.63
C THR A 286 -7.67 -37.61 27.28
N GLY A 287 -7.58 -36.87 26.16
CA GLY A 287 -7.61 -37.44 24.81
C GLY A 287 -8.99 -37.99 24.40
N ALA A 288 -10.02 -37.81 25.23
CA ALA A 288 -11.37 -38.27 24.96
C ALA A 288 -12.14 -37.29 24.05
N LEU A 289 -13.17 -37.80 23.38
CA LEU A 289 -14.16 -36.97 22.70
C LEU A 289 -15.08 -36.28 23.72
N ARG A 290 -15.48 -35.06 23.41
CA ARG A 290 -16.48 -34.28 24.14
C ARG A 290 -17.35 -33.47 23.16
N PRO A 291 -18.52 -32.98 23.60
CA PRO A 291 -19.28 -32.01 22.82
C PRO A 291 -18.43 -30.80 22.43
N CYS A 292 -18.67 -30.27 21.24
CA CYS A 292 -18.01 -29.07 20.71
C CYS A 292 -18.15 -27.85 21.64
N THR A 293 -17.23 -26.89 21.50
CA THR A 293 -17.07 -25.71 22.39
C THR A 293 -17.18 -24.39 21.62
N SER A 294 -17.72 -23.36 22.28
CA SER A 294 -17.89 -22.00 21.72
C SER A 294 -16.59 -21.20 21.54
N THR A 295 -16.64 -20.20 20.66
CA THR A 295 -15.56 -19.23 20.38
C THR A 295 -15.32 -18.21 21.51
N ASN A 296 -16.33 -17.92 22.34
CA ASN A 296 -16.30 -16.89 23.39
C ASN A 296 -16.72 -17.36 24.80
N GLY A 297 -17.08 -18.63 24.99
CA GLY A 297 -17.43 -19.20 26.29
C GLY A 297 -18.77 -18.75 26.89
N GLY A 298 -19.73 -18.28 26.09
CA GLY A 298 -21.01 -17.70 26.56
C GLY A 298 -22.29 -18.37 26.01
N PRO A 299 -23.49 -18.01 26.51
CA PRO A 299 -24.76 -18.66 26.21
C PRO A 299 -25.38 -18.29 24.84
N ALA A 300 -24.60 -17.76 23.90
CA ALA A 300 -25.10 -17.54 22.53
C ALA A 300 -25.20 -18.90 21.80
N PRO A 301 -26.08 -19.08 20.80
CA PRO A 301 -25.99 -20.22 19.88
C PRO A 301 -24.58 -20.21 19.29
N ASP A 302 -23.80 -21.24 19.58
CA ASP A 302 -22.45 -21.36 19.05
C ASP A 302 -22.51 -22.04 17.68
N ASP A 303 -21.41 -21.96 16.95
CA ASP A 303 -21.27 -22.67 15.69
C ASP A 303 -21.53 -24.18 15.86
N CYS A 304 -21.40 -24.74 17.09
CA CYS A 304 -21.62 -26.16 17.48
C CYS A 304 -23.02 -26.71 17.30
N GLY A 305 -24.02 -25.87 16.98
CA GLY A 305 -25.41 -26.31 16.87
C GLY A 305 -26.00 -26.79 18.20
N LEU A 306 -25.34 -26.46 19.32
CA LEU A 306 -25.79 -26.82 20.67
C LEU A 306 -26.67 -25.70 21.25
N PRO A 307 -27.64 -26.03 22.13
CA PRO A 307 -28.44 -25.01 22.80
C PRO A 307 -27.59 -23.99 23.57
N ALA A 308 -28.02 -22.73 23.50
CA ALA A 308 -27.53 -21.63 24.33
C ALA A 308 -27.32 -22.05 25.81
N GLY A 309 -26.11 -21.94 26.33
CA GLY A 309 -25.78 -22.21 27.72
C GLY A 309 -25.39 -23.66 28.04
N THR A 310 -25.30 -24.54 27.04
CA THR A 310 -24.72 -25.90 27.19
C THR A 310 -23.23 -25.97 26.82
N GLN A 311 -22.63 -24.84 26.45
CA GLN A 311 -21.24 -24.77 25.99
C GLN A 311 -20.21 -24.81 27.13
N ILE A 312 -19.06 -25.45 26.89
CA ILE A 312 -17.93 -25.54 27.82
C ILE A 312 -16.81 -24.59 27.37
N GLY A 313 -16.67 -23.42 28.02
CA GLY A 313 -15.50 -22.51 27.90
C GLY A 313 -15.08 -22.10 26.48
N PRO A 314 -14.02 -21.27 26.34
CA PRO A 314 -13.39 -20.99 25.05
C PRO A 314 -12.18 -21.91 24.80
N ASP A 315 -12.30 -22.85 23.86
CA ASP A 315 -11.20 -23.75 23.41
C ASP A 315 -10.77 -23.51 21.94
N GLY A 316 -11.15 -22.35 21.41
CA GLY A 316 -10.80 -21.91 20.06
C GLY A 316 -9.33 -21.51 19.89
N PHE A 317 -8.97 -21.04 18.71
CA PHE A 317 -7.61 -20.63 18.36
C PHE A 317 -7.41 -19.12 18.43
N ASN A 318 -6.36 -18.66 19.13
CA ASN A 318 -5.98 -17.24 19.19
C ASN A 318 -5.08 -16.85 18.00
N ARG A 319 -5.64 -16.16 17.00
CA ARG A 319 -4.94 -15.69 15.79
C ARG A 319 -4.02 -14.50 16.08
N SER A 320 -4.40 -13.65 17.05
CA SER A 320 -3.67 -12.44 17.44
C SER A 320 -2.26 -12.73 17.96
N ALA A 321 -2.01 -13.98 18.37
CA ALA A 321 -0.67 -14.47 18.69
C ALA A 321 0.31 -14.47 17.50
N PHE A 322 -0.14 -14.46 16.25
CA PHE A 322 0.72 -14.59 15.06
C PHE A 322 0.85 -13.28 14.24
N ARG A 323 -0.19 -12.45 14.26
CA ARG A 323 -0.36 -11.37 13.28
C ARG A 323 0.63 -10.21 13.45
N TYR A 324 1.13 -9.70 12.32
CA TYR A 324 1.97 -8.50 12.26
C TYR A 324 1.16 -7.21 12.16
N LEU A 325 1.58 -6.19 12.91
CA LEU A 325 1.25 -4.79 12.62
C LEU A 325 2.23 -4.16 11.65
N ALA A 326 3.49 -4.61 11.63
CA ALA A 326 4.46 -4.21 10.61
C ALA A 326 5.29 -5.42 10.20
N VAL A 327 5.33 -5.70 8.90
CA VAL A 327 6.14 -6.80 8.37
C VAL A 327 7.64 -6.44 8.46
N PRO A 328 8.53 -7.40 8.71
CA PRO A 328 9.97 -7.17 8.64
C PRO A 328 10.41 -6.92 7.19
N VAL A 329 11.27 -5.92 6.99
CA VAL A 329 11.79 -5.53 5.68
C VAL A 329 13.31 -5.41 5.75
N GLU A 330 14.02 -6.12 4.88
CA GLU A 330 15.48 -6.07 4.74
C GLU A 330 15.84 -5.56 3.34
N ARG A 331 16.70 -4.54 3.25
CA ARG A 331 16.99 -3.84 1.98
C ARG A 331 18.47 -3.62 1.78
N TYR A 332 18.92 -3.90 0.57
CA TYR A 332 20.20 -3.47 0.03
C TYR A 332 19.90 -2.49 -1.10
N VAL A 333 20.40 -1.26 -1.02
CA VAL A 333 20.15 -0.22 -2.01
C VAL A 333 21.49 0.31 -2.51
N ALA A 334 21.64 0.43 -3.82
CA ALA A 334 22.76 1.06 -4.47
C ALA A 334 22.27 2.08 -5.50
N ALA A 335 22.95 3.22 -5.58
CA ALA A 335 22.72 4.20 -6.62
C ALA A 335 24.04 4.71 -7.17
N LEU A 336 24.04 5.07 -8.45
CA LEU A 336 25.18 5.64 -9.16
C LEU A 336 24.69 6.83 -9.97
N ARG A 337 25.47 7.90 -9.99
CA ARG A 337 25.30 9.01 -10.93
C ARG A 337 26.67 9.43 -11.41
N GLY A 338 26.78 9.65 -12.72
CA GLY A 338 27.94 10.28 -13.33
C GLY A 338 27.47 11.35 -14.31
N ASN A 339 28.16 12.48 -14.34
CA ASN A 339 28.01 13.49 -15.37
C ASN A 339 29.38 14.01 -15.81
N PHE A 340 29.48 14.39 -17.08
CA PHE A 340 30.70 14.95 -17.63
C PHE A 340 30.37 15.97 -18.72
N GLU A 341 30.71 17.22 -18.44
CA GLU A 341 30.59 18.35 -19.36
C GLU A 341 31.77 18.34 -20.33
N VAL A 342 31.54 17.82 -21.54
CA VAL A 342 32.52 17.80 -22.65
C VAL A 342 32.69 19.20 -23.24
N SER A 343 31.59 19.96 -23.29
CA SER A 343 31.53 21.39 -23.61
C SER A 343 30.15 21.93 -23.17
N ASP A 344 29.95 23.24 -23.24
CA ASP A 344 28.63 23.88 -23.04
C ASP A 344 27.53 23.23 -23.90
N ALA A 345 27.90 22.68 -25.06
CA ALA A 345 27.01 22.03 -26.00
C ALA A 345 26.80 20.54 -25.77
N LEU A 346 27.62 19.90 -24.93
CA LEU A 346 27.53 18.46 -24.69
C LEU A 346 27.96 18.12 -23.27
N ASN A 347 26.97 17.74 -22.47
CA ASN A 347 27.13 17.06 -21.19
C ASN A 347 26.54 15.65 -21.30
N LEU A 348 27.34 14.65 -20.91
CA LEU A 348 26.94 13.25 -20.86
C LEU A 348 26.53 12.90 -19.43
N PHE A 349 25.49 12.10 -19.26
CA PHE A 349 25.09 11.61 -17.95
C PHE A 349 24.71 10.13 -17.95
N VAL A 350 24.89 9.50 -16.80
CA VAL A 350 24.42 8.15 -16.49
C VAL A 350 23.89 8.10 -15.06
N GLU A 351 22.81 7.37 -14.86
CA GLU A 351 22.17 7.11 -13.57
C GLU A 351 21.90 5.62 -13.46
N GLY A 352 22.22 5.03 -12.31
CA GLY A 352 21.94 3.63 -12.00
C GLY A 352 21.27 3.50 -10.64
N ASN A 353 20.29 2.61 -10.54
CA ASN A 353 19.67 2.21 -9.29
C ASN A 353 19.60 0.69 -9.25
N TYR A 354 19.98 0.11 -8.13
CA TYR A 354 19.75 -1.30 -7.81
C TYR A 354 19.23 -1.41 -6.39
N ALA A 355 18.21 -2.23 -6.19
CA ALA A 355 17.71 -2.54 -4.87
C ALA A 355 17.31 -4.01 -4.78
N ARG A 356 17.67 -4.63 -3.66
CA ARG A 356 17.14 -5.93 -3.24
C ARG A 356 16.37 -5.74 -1.95
N THR A 357 15.09 -6.05 -1.98
CA THR A 357 14.20 -6.03 -0.81
C THR A 357 13.77 -7.45 -0.49
N GLN A 358 13.88 -7.84 0.77
CA GLN A 358 13.36 -9.09 1.28
C GLN A 358 12.34 -8.83 2.38
N VAL A 359 11.17 -9.44 2.25
CA VAL A 359 10.05 -9.30 3.18
C VAL A 359 9.58 -10.69 3.58
N LYS A 360 9.22 -10.86 4.85
CA LYS A 360 8.55 -12.07 5.34
C LYS A 360 7.20 -11.70 5.93
N THR A 361 6.12 -12.25 5.41
CA THR A 361 4.81 -12.22 6.07
C THR A 361 4.56 -13.53 6.81
N GLU A 362 3.73 -13.46 7.83
CA GLU A 362 3.35 -14.58 8.68
C GLU A 362 1.94 -14.33 9.19
N ILE A 363 1.08 -15.32 9.00
CA ILE A 363 -0.27 -15.36 9.55
C ILE A 363 -0.49 -16.73 10.20
N GLU A 364 -1.56 -16.85 10.99
CA GLU A 364 -1.91 -18.08 11.69
C GLU A 364 -1.93 -19.31 10.76
N PRO A 365 -1.69 -20.53 11.30
CA PRO A 365 -1.86 -21.78 10.56
C PRO A 365 -3.21 -21.86 9.85
N PHE A 366 -3.23 -22.54 8.70
CA PHE A 366 -4.41 -22.57 7.85
C PHE A 366 -5.65 -23.13 8.60
N PRO A 367 -6.81 -22.44 8.57
CA PRO A 367 -8.09 -23.00 9.02
C PRO A 367 -8.64 -23.92 7.93
N LEU A 368 -8.44 -25.23 8.06
CA LEU A 368 -8.95 -26.20 7.08
C LEU A 368 -10.36 -26.63 7.48
N ASP A 369 -11.32 -26.47 6.60
CA ASP A 369 -12.56 -27.25 6.61
C ASP A 369 -12.60 -28.26 5.47
N SER A 370 -13.46 -29.25 5.59
CA SER A 370 -13.53 -30.37 4.66
C SER A 370 -14.00 -29.98 3.25
N SER A 371 -14.66 -28.82 3.06
CA SER A 371 -15.06 -28.35 1.73
C SER A 371 -13.88 -28.04 0.82
N TYR A 372 -12.71 -27.72 1.40
CA TYR A 372 -11.48 -27.54 0.65
C TYR A 372 -10.84 -28.85 0.15
N ILE A 373 -11.30 -30.01 0.62
CA ILE A 373 -10.76 -31.32 0.24
C ILE A 373 -11.66 -31.98 -0.80
N THR A 374 -12.97 -32.00 -0.55
CA THR A 374 -13.98 -32.63 -1.42
C THR A 374 -15.05 -31.61 -1.84
N PRO A 375 -14.68 -30.55 -2.58
CA PRO A 375 -15.63 -29.51 -2.98
C PRO A 375 -16.79 -30.06 -3.82
N GLU A 376 -16.55 -31.09 -4.63
CA GLU A 376 -17.60 -31.75 -5.45
C GLU A 376 -18.66 -32.46 -4.61
N ALA A 377 -18.30 -32.91 -3.40
CA ALA A 377 -19.20 -33.53 -2.43
C ALA A 377 -19.61 -32.54 -1.33
N GLY A 378 -19.51 -31.22 -1.58
CA GLY A 378 -19.88 -30.20 -0.60
C GLY A 378 -19.10 -30.24 0.71
N GLY A 379 -17.92 -30.90 0.72
CA GLY A 379 -17.11 -31.13 1.91
C GLY A 379 -17.41 -32.41 2.71
N GLN A 380 -18.23 -33.32 2.17
CA GLN A 380 -18.43 -34.66 2.76
C GLN A 380 -17.13 -35.46 2.66
N ILE A 381 -16.70 -36.04 3.79
CA ILE A 381 -15.52 -36.88 3.88
C ILE A 381 -15.95 -38.30 4.22
N PRO A 382 -15.78 -39.26 3.29
CA PRO A 382 -16.11 -40.65 3.59
C PRO A 382 -15.15 -41.18 4.67
N ILE A 383 -15.73 -41.81 5.69
CA ILE A 383 -15.01 -42.50 6.77
C ILE A 383 -14.90 -44.01 6.54
N GLU A 384 -15.29 -44.46 5.34
CA GLU A 384 -15.21 -45.82 4.84
C GLU A 384 -14.65 -45.82 3.41
N SER A 385 -14.08 -46.95 2.98
CA SER A 385 -13.41 -47.10 1.69
C SER A 385 -13.78 -48.44 1.07
N LEU A 386 -14.16 -48.44 -0.20
CA LEU A 386 -14.41 -49.68 -0.95
C LEU A 386 -13.15 -50.08 -1.75
N VAL A 387 -12.52 -51.19 -1.38
CA VAL A 387 -11.36 -51.73 -2.11
C VAL A 387 -11.67 -53.13 -2.61
N ASN A 388 -11.66 -53.30 -3.95
CA ASN A 388 -12.02 -54.55 -4.62
C ASN A 388 -13.40 -55.11 -4.19
N GLY A 389 -14.37 -54.22 -3.93
CA GLY A 389 -15.72 -54.60 -3.50
C GLY A 389 -15.85 -54.97 -2.02
N VAL A 390 -14.77 -54.83 -1.23
CA VAL A 390 -14.79 -55.00 0.23
C VAL A 390 -14.78 -53.62 0.89
N LEU A 391 -15.71 -53.41 1.82
CA LEU A 391 -15.82 -52.17 2.58
C LEU A 391 -14.87 -52.20 3.78
N TYR A 392 -14.06 -51.15 3.92
CA TYR A 392 -13.13 -50.96 5.03
C TYR A 392 -13.47 -49.68 5.78
N ARG A 393 -13.59 -49.77 7.10
CA ARG A 393 -13.67 -48.59 7.97
C ARG A 393 -12.30 -47.92 8.06
N ASN A 394 -12.25 -46.60 8.00
CA ASN A 394 -11.01 -45.87 8.26
C ASN A 394 -10.57 -46.07 9.72
N PRO A 395 -9.38 -46.65 9.97
CA PRO A 395 -8.93 -47.05 11.30
C PRO A 395 -8.62 -45.88 12.25
N PHE A 396 -8.51 -44.64 11.76
CA PHE A 396 -8.34 -43.46 12.61
C PHE A 396 -9.64 -42.92 13.20
N VAL A 397 -10.79 -43.32 12.66
CA VAL A 397 -12.09 -42.79 13.06
C VAL A 397 -12.48 -43.32 14.45
N PRO A 398 -12.75 -42.46 15.43
CA PRO A 398 -13.24 -42.89 16.75
C PRO A 398 -14.59 -43.60 16.69
N ASP A 399 -14.81 -44.54 17.61
CA ASP A 399 -16.06 -45.33 17.65
C ASP A 399 -17.31 -44.47 17.82
N ALA A 400 -17.27 -43.41 18.64
CA ALA A 400 -18.43 -42.55 18.84
C ALA A 400 -18.81 -41.76 17.58
N ILE A 401 -17.82 -41.29 16.81
CA ILE A 401 -18.06 -40.60 15.53
C ILE A 401 -18.61 -41.60 14.51
N TYR A 402 -18.00 -42.77 14.39
CA TYR A 402 -18.46 -43.81 13.46
C TYR A 402 -19.87 -44.32 13.78
N ALA A 403 -20.22 -44.41 15.06
CA ALA A 403 -21.55 -44.86 15.50
C ALA A 403 -22.66 -43.84 15.19
N ASP A 404 -22.35 -42.54 15.23
CA ASP A 404 -23.33 -41.46 14.95
C ASP A 404 -23.42 -41.08 13.47
N ALA A 405 -22.34 -41.22 12.70
CA ALA A 405 -22.30 -40.90 11.28
C ALA A 405 -23.21 -41.82 10.44
N SER A 406 -23.84 -41.26 9.39
CA SER A 406 -24.58 -41.99 8.37
C SER A 406 -24.08 -41.63 6.96
N ASP A 407 -24.62 -42.32 5.96
CA ASP A 407 -24.39 -42.05 4.55
C ASP A 407 -25.27 -40.87 4.13
N THR A 408 -24.63 -39.73 3.83
CA THR A 408 -25.33 -38.46 3.62
C THR A 408 -25.50 -38.09 2.15
N ASP A 409 -24.79 -38.76 1.24
CA ASP A 409 -24.87 -38.54 -0.21
C ASP A 409 -25.46 -39.73 -1.00
N GLY A 410 -25.69 -40.86 -0.32
CA GLY A 410 -26.29 -42.07 -0.86
C GLY A 410 -25.31 -42.95 -1.65
N ASP A 411 -24.00 -42.76 -1.50
CA ASP A 411 -22.97 -43.55 -2.18
C ASP A 411 -22.70 -44.91 -1.52
N GLY A 412 -23.29 -45.16 -0.34
CA GLY A 412 -23.15 -46.37 0.44
C GLY A 412 -22.01 -46.34 1.48
N LEU A 413 -21.36 -45.20 1.68
CA LEU A 413 -20.30 -44.95 2.66
C LEU A 413 -20.78 -43.96 3.71
N LYS A 414 -20.38 -44.14 4.97
CA LYS A 414 -20.64 -43.12 6.01
C LYS A 414 -19.78 -41.88 5.79
N ASP A 415 -20.34 -40.71 6.07
CA ASP A 415 -19.67 -39.41 5.91
C ASP A 415 -19.56 -38.63 7.21
N ILE A 416 -18.60 -37.71 7.24
CA ILE A 416 -18.52 -36.62 8.21
C ILE A 416 -18.11 -35.31 7.54
N PHE A 417 -18.27 -34.20 8.25
CA PHE A 417 -17.56 -32.95 7.97
C PHE A 417 -16.57 -32.65 9.10
N PHE A 418 -15.56 -31.84 8.82
CA PHE A 418 -14.67 -31.37 9.88
C PHE A 418 -14.06 -30.01 9.60
N ASP A 419 -13.75 -29.30 10.68
CA ASP A 419 -12.94 -28.09 10.68
C ASP A 419 -11.75 -28.29 11.62
N LYS A 420 -10.54 -27.94 11.18
CA LYS A 420 -9.32 -28.09 11.97
C LYS A 420 -8.32 -26.99 11.65
N ARG A 421 -7.71 -26.44 12.69
CA ARG A 421 -6.50 -25.62 12.51
C ARG A 421 -5.33 -26.52 12.18
N LEU A 422 -4.67 -26.30 11.06
CA LEU A 422 -3.48 -27.05 10.64
C LEU A 422 -2.22 -26.62 11.40
N SER A 423 -2.26 -26.58 12.74
CA SER A 423 -1.10 -26.22 13.56
C SER A 423 0.09 -27.15 13.36
N ASP A 424 -0.14 -28.38 12.91
CA ASP A 424 0.89 -29.34 12.47
C ASP A 424 1.78 -28.82 11.33
N PHE A 425 1.25 -27.94 10.47
CA PHE A 425 1.95 -27.39 9.30
C PHE A 425 2.78 -26.14 9.67
N GLY A 426 2.62 -25.63 10.89
CA GLY A 426 3.13 -24.32 11.29
C GLY A 426 2.31 -23.16 10.71
N PRO A 427 2.76 -21.90 10.93
CA PRO A 427 2.09 -20.74 10.40
C PRO A 427 2.20 -20.67 8.87
N ARG A 428 1.26 -19.96 8.26
CA ARG A 428 1.37 -19.61 6.84
C ARG A 428 2.39 -18.51 6.71
N THR A 429 3.45 -18.76 5.95
CA THR A 429 4.50 -17.77 5.71
C THR A 429 4.61 -17.47 4.23
N SER A 430 5.05 -16.26 3.91
CA SER A 430 5.47 -15.90 2.57
C SER A 430 6.75 -15.07 2.66
N THR A 431 7.80 -15.51 1.97
CA THR A 431 9.04 -14.74 1.82
C THR A 431 9.14 -14.26 0.39
N ALA A 432 9.04 -12.94 0.20
CA ALA A 432 9.22 -12.28 -1.09
C ALA A 432 10.64 -11.69 -1.17
N LYS A 433 11.34 -12.00 -2.26
CA LYS A 433 12.62 -11.36 -2.62
C LYS A 433 12.42 -10.60 -3.91
N ARG A 434 12.55 -9.28 -3.86
CA ARG A 434 12.37 -8.37 -4.97
C ARG A 434 13.70 -7.73 -5.36
N ASP A 435 14.07 -7.86 -6.62
CA ASP A 435 15.24 -7.24 -7.23
C ASP A 435 14.75 -6.21 -8.25
N THR A 436 15.06 -4.94 -8.01
CA THR A 436 14.77 -3.84 -8.94
C THR A 436 16.07 -3.25 -9.45
N PHE A 437 16.17 -3.09 -10.76
CA PHE A 437 17.29 -2.48 -11.46
C PHE A 437 16.77 -1.42 -12.42
N ARG A 438 17.43 -0.26 -12.47
CA ARG A 438 17.21 0.78 -13.47
C ARG A 438 18.54 1.36 -13.90
N ILE A 439 18.69 1.58 -15.20
CA ILE A 439 19.75 2.41 -15.77
C ILE A 439 19.13 3.45 -16.71
N ALA A 440 19.56 4.69 -16.58
CA ALA A 440 19.23 5.77 -17.49
C ALA A 440 20.52 6.45 -17.95
N GLY A 441 20.61 6.80 -19.22
CA GLY A 441 21.79 7.48 -19.76
C GLY A 441 21.43 8.33 -20.96
N GLY A 442 22.21 9.37 -21.20
CA GLY A 442 21.90 10.32 -22.26
C GLY A 442 22.89 11.46 -22.36
N ALA A 443 22.47 12.46 -23.14
CA ALA A 443 23.20 13.68 -23.38
C ALA A 443 22.26 14.88 -23.28
N ASN A 444 22.76 15.99 -22.74
CA ASN A 444 22.09 17.29 -22.79
C ASN A 444 23.13 18.39 -23.03
N GLY A 445 22.69 19.57 -23.43
CA GLY A 445 23.60 20.68 -23.70
C GLY A 445 22.89 21.88 -24.30
N LYS A 446 23.61 23.00 -24.38
CA LYS A 446 23.15 24.23 -25.01
C LYS A 446 23.59 24.30 -26.47
N PHE A 447 22.71 24.71 -27.36
CA PHE A 447 23.07 25.02 -28.73
C PHE A 447 22.40 26.34 -29.10
N TRP A 448 23.02 27.18 -29.92
CA TRP A 448 22.61 28.60 -30.03
C TRP A 448 22.63 29.34 -28.67
N ASP A 449 22.14 30.58 -28.61
CA ASP A 449 22.25 31.41 -27.40
C ASP A 449 21.50 30.83 -26.19
N ASP A 450 20.19 30.59 -26.34
CA ASP A 450 19.27 30.25 -25.26
C ASP A 450 18.52 28.94 -25.50
N TRP A 451 19.00 28.10 -26.41
CA TRP A 451 18.40 26.80 -26.69
C TRP A 451 19.17 25.66 -26.03
N SER A 452 18.44 24.66 -25.55
CA SER A 452 18.97 23.45 -24.93
C SER A 452 18.25 22.22 -25.47
N TYR A 453 18.96 21.10 -25.47
CA TYR A 453 18.37 19.80 -25.80
C TYR A 453 18.67 18.78 -24.71
N GLU A 454 17.89 17.71 -24.73
CA GLU A 454 18.18 16.50 -23.98
C GLU A 454 17.69 15.29 -24.76
N ALA A 455 18.52 14.24 -24.82
CA ALA A 455 18.18 12.93 -25.36
C ALA A 455 18.60 11.85 -24.38
N TYR A 456 17.77 10.82 -24.18
CA TYR A 456 17.98 9.80 -23.17
C TYR A 456 17.38 8.44 -23.55
N GLY A 457 17.95 7.39 -22.97
CA GLY A 457 17.39 6.04 -22.94
C GLY A 457 17.33 5.51 -21.51
N ILE A 458 16.31 4.69 -21.23
CA ILE A 458 16.07 4.06 -19.92
C ILE A 458 15.76 2.59 -20.14
N TYR A 459 16.36 1.75 -19.32
CA TYR A 459 15.93 0.37 -19.13
C TYR A 459 15.75 0.09 -17.65
N GLY A 460 14.59 -0.45 -17.28
CA GLY A 460 14.29 -0.86 -15.92
C GLY A 460 13.64 -2.23 -15.87
N GLN A 461 13.89 -2.93 -14.78
CA GLN A 461 13.33 -4.25 -14.51
C GLN A 461 13.10 -4.43 -13.01
N THR A 462 11.96 -5.01 -12.66
CA THR A 462 11.69 -5.55 -11.32
C THR A 462 11.35 -7.03 -11.45
N VAL A 463 12.01 -7.87 -10.66
CA VAL A 463 11.71 -9.31 -10.55
C VAL A 463 11.41 -9.62 -9.11
N GLU A 464 10.38 -10.42 -8.86
CA GLU A 464 10.07 -10.94 -7.52
C GLU A 464 10.00 -12.46 -7.55
N HIS A 465 10.61 -13.08 -6.56
CA HIS A 465 10.48 -14.49 -6.25
C HIS A 465 9.90 -14.64 -4.86
N GLN A 466 8.71 -15.22 -4.78
CA GLN A 466 8.01 -15.48 -3.53
C GLN A 466 7.93 -16.98 -3.27
N LYS A 467 8.20 -17.37 -2.01
CA LYS A 467 8.03 -18.75 -1.54
C LYS A 467 7.27 -18.76 -0.22
N GLY A 468 6.26 -19.61 -0.12
CA GLY A 468 5.44 -19.76 1.07
C GLY A 468 5.38 -21.18 1.61
N SER A 469 4.94 -21.28 2.87
CA SER A 469 4.73 -22.52 3.61
C SER A 469 3.40 -22.49 4.38
N GLY A 470 3.04 -23.60 5.04
CA GLY A 470 1.85 -23.68 5.89
C GLY A 470 0.54 -23.91 5.11
N GLN A 471 0.66 -24.34 3.86
CA GLN A 471 -0.46 -24.67 2.97
C GLN A 471 -0.49 -26.18 2.71
N PHE A 472 -1.64 -26.67 2.26
CA PHE A 472 -1.87 -28.08 1.97
C PHE A 472 -2.16 -28.33 0.49
N ASN A 473 -2.02 -29.57 0.05
CA ASN A 473 -2.46 -30.06 -1.25
C ASN A 473 -3.80 -30.80 -1.07
N SER A 474 -4.88 -30.30 -1.67
CA SER A 474 -6.22 -30.88 -1.49
C SER A 474 -6.32 -32.32 -1.99
N LEU A 475 -5.71 -32.62 -3.15
CA LEU A 475 -5.70 -33.96 -3.73
C LEU A 475 -4.95 -34.96 -2.84
N ASN A 476 -3.80 -34.57 -2.30
CA ASN A 476 -3.05 -35.42 -1.38
C ASN A 476 -3.83 -35.63 -0.07
N PHE A 477 -4.55 -34.62 0.42
CA PHE A 477 -5.44 -34.78 1.57
C PHE A 477 -6.55 -35.79 1.30
N GLN A 478 -7.23 -35.71 0.15
CA GLN A 478 -8.27 -36.66 -0.21
C GLN A 478 -7.75 -38.10 -0.23
N GLN A 479 -6.58 -38.33 -0.83
CA GLN A 479 -5.96 -39.66 -0.88
C GLN A 479 -5.50 -40.16 0.50
N ALA A 480 -4.97 -39.26 1.33
CA ALA A 480 -4.47 -39.61 2.65
C ALA A 480 -5.59 -39.88 3.67
N LEU A 481 -6.74 -39.23 3.53
CA LEU A 481 -7.93 -39.50 4.36
C LEU A 481 -8.61 -40.82 3.97
N ASN A 482 -8.45 -41.25 2.72
CA ASN A 482 -8.89 -42.56 2.26
C ASN A 482 -7.93 -43.66 2.74
N ALA A 483 -7.98 -44.00 4.03
CA ALA A 483 -7.05 -44.90 4.70
C ALA A 483 -7.72 -46.21 5.17
N ILE A 484 -7.01 -47.33 5.03
CA ILE A 484 -7.47 -48.65 5.45
C ILE A 484 -6.39 -49.36 6.26
N ARG A 485 -6.79 -50.31 7.10
CA ARG A 485 -5.84 -51.23 7.75
C ARG A 485 -5.51 -52.35 6.77
N ASP A 486 -4.22 -52.62 6.54
CA ASP A 486 -3.80 -53.59 5.53
C ASP A 486 -3.89 -55.06 5.99
N VAL A 487 -5.06 -55.50 6.43
CA VAL A 487 -5.24 -56.87 6.93
C VAL A 487 -5.01 -57.96 5.87
N ASN A 488 -5.02 -57.58 4.59
CA ASN A 488 -4.95 -58.48 3.44
C ASN A 488 -3.64 -58.38 2.65
N ASP A 489 -2.65 -57.59 3.11
CA ASP A 489 -1.35 -57.42 2.43
C ASP A 489 -1.56 -56.94 0.98
N ILE A 490 -2.35 -55.88 0.85
CA ILE A 490 -2.86 -55.34 -0.42
C ILE A 490 -1.73 -54.71 -1.24
N ASP A 491 -0.68 -54.20 -0.61
CA ASP A 491 0.51 -53.69 -1.30
C ASP A 491 1.67 -54.69 -1.41
N GLY A 492 1.59 -55.83 -0.72
CA GLY A 492 2.46 -56.98 -0.89
C GLY A 492 3.83 -56.84 -0.22
N ASP A 493 3.93 -56.01 0.83
CA ASP A 493 5.18 -55.80 1.57
C ASP A 493 5.36 -56.76 2.76
N GLY A 494 4.30 -57.49 3.13
CA GLY A 494 4.29 -58.50 4.19
C GLY A 494 3.89 -57.99 5.59
N ASP A 495 3.62 -56.70 5.80
CA ASP A 495 3.03 -56.15 7.03
C ASP A 495 1.51 -56.09 6.91
N ARG A 496 0.81 -56.76 7.84
CA ARG A 496 -0.66 -56.81 7.85
C ARG A 496 -1.31 -55.97 8.94
N THR A 497 -0.52 -55.16 9.61
CA THR A 497 -0.90 -54.40 10.81
C THR A 497 -0.87 -52.90 10.59
N GLU A 498 -0.22 -52.46 9.53
CA GLU A 498 -0.11 -51.08 9.13
C GLU A 498 -1.42 -50.49 8.60
N ILE A 499 -1.41 -49.17 8.55
CA ILE A 499 -2.47 -48.37 7.93
C ILE A 499 -1.87 -47.81 6.66
N ILE A 500 -2.55 -48.02 5.55
CA ILE A 500 -2.12 -47.59 4.22
C ILE A 500 -3.20 -46.75 3.56
N CYS A 501 -2.84 -45.92 2.58
CA CYS A 501 -3.83 -45.26 1.73
C CYS A 501 -4.51 -46.33 0.86
N ALA A 502 -5.82 -46.24 0.65
CA ALA A 502 -6.61 -47.26 -0.04
C ALA A 502 -6.28 -47.35 -1.54
N ASP A 503 -5.99 -46.22 -2.17
CA ASP A 503 -5.67 -46.13 -3.60
C ASP A 503 -4.22 -46.58 -3.89
N ALA A 504 -4.07 -47.53 -4.83
CA ALA A 504 -2.77 -48.10 -5.17
C ALA A 504 -1.84 -47.10 -5.88
N ALA A 505 -2.38 -46.19 -6.70
CA ALA A 505 -1.59 -45.18 -7.38
C ALA A 505 -1.10 -44.11 -6.40
N ALA A 506 -1.92 -43.73 -5.42
CA ALA A 506 -1.53 -42.84 -4.33
C ALA A 506 -0.40 -43.45 -3.49
N ARG A 507 -0.49 -44.74 -3.13
CA ARG A 507 0.61 -45.45 -2.45
C ARG A 507 1.90 -45.41 -3.28
N ALA A 508 1.82 -45.71 -4.57
CA ALA A 508 2.97 -45.63 -5.48
C ALA A 508 3.56 -44.21 -5.59
N ALA A 509 2.75 -43.18 -5.37
CA ALA A 509 3.17 -41.77 -5.31
C ALA A 509 3.68 -41.32 -3.92
N GLY A 510 3.79 -42.24 -2.95
CA GLY A 510 4.29 -41.96 -1.60
C GLY A 510 3.24 -41.45 -0.62
N CYS A 511 1.97 -41.81 -0.80
CA CYS A 511 0.89 -41.43 0.10
C CYS A 511 1.14 -41.90 1.54
N VAL A 512 0.91 -40.99 2.49
CA VAL A 512 0.97 -41.26 3.93
C VAL A 512 -0.42 -41.02 4.52
N PRO A 513 -1.05 -42.02 5.17
CA PRO A 513 -2.37 -41.87 5.75
C PRO A 513 -2.47 -40.71 6.75
N ALA A 514 -3.53 -39.92 6.65
CA ALA A 514 -3.75 -38.74 7.45
C ALA A 514 -4.73 -39.00 8.60
N ASN A 515 -4.27 -38.78 9.83
CA ASN A 515 -5.15 -38.75 11.01
C ASN A 515 -5.55 -37.31 11.32
N ILE A 516 -6.83 -36.97 11.15
CA ILE A 516 -7.37 -35.63 11.48
C ILE A 516 -7.79 -35.47 12.93
N TYR A 517 -7.83 -36.56 13.71
CA TYR A 517 -8.47 -36.63 15.01
C TYR A 517 -7.52 -36.27 16.17
N GLY A 518 -7.76 -35.11 16.79
CA GLY A 518 -7.02 -34.64 17.96
C GLY A 518 -5.82 -33.73 17.64
N PRO A 519 -5.24 -33.04 18.63
CA PRO A 519 -4.13 -32.11 18.42
C PRO A 519 -2.86 -32.86 17.99
N GLY A 520 -2.11 -32.32 17.01
CA GLY A 520 -0.84 -32.91 16.58
C GLY A 520 -0.98 -34.17 15.70
N SER A 521 -2.22 -34.54 15.35
CA SER A 521 -2.53 -35.83 14.72
C SER A 521 -2.02 -35.94 13.28
N LEU A 522 -1.85 -34.82 12.58
CA LEU A 522 -1.44 -34.79 11.18
C LEU A 522 0.08 -34.83 11.02
N THR A 523 0.85 -34.58 12.08
CA THR A 523 2.32 -34.51 12.07
C THR A 523 3.00 -35.64 11.25
N PRO A 524 2.61 -36.93 11.34
CA PRO A 524 3.21 -37.99 10.54
C PRO A 524 3.03 -37.84 9.01
N ALA A 525 1.95 -37.21 8.57
CA ALA A 525 1.58 -37.08 7.16
C ALA A 525 1.93 -35.71 6.55
N VAL A 526 2.34 -34.71 7.33
CA VAL A 526 2.58 -33.33 6.87
C VAL A 526 3.49 -33.27 5.64
N GLY A 527 4.54 -34.10 5.58
CA GLY A 527 5.47 -34.12 4.45
C GLY A 527 4.82 -34.45 3.10
N TYR A 528 3.78 -35.30 3.10
CA TYR A 528 2.98 -35.65 1.92
C TYR A 528 1.88 -34.62 1.66
N LEU A 529 1.28 -34.08 2.73
CA LEU A 529 0.12 -33.20 2.64
C LEU A 529 0.47 -31.74 2.34
N ALA A 530 1.68 -31.28 2.66
CA ALA A 530 2.09 -29.89 2.50
C ALA A 530 2.29 -29.50 1.03
N ALA A 531 1.83 -28.30 0.68
CA ALA A 531 2.07 -27.68 -0.62
C ALA A 531 2.87 -26.39 -0.44
N PRO A 532 4.13 -26.29 -0.89
CA PRO A 532 4.81 -25.00 -0.95
C PRO A 532 4.15 -24.12 -2.02
N GLN A 533 3.86 -22.87 -1.69
CA GLN A 533 3.38 -21.89 -2.67
C GLN A 533 4.54 -21.13 -3.29
N THR A 534 4.48 -20.87 -4.59
CA THR A 534 5.47 -20.02 -5.26
C THR A 534 4.82 -19.01 -6.18
N LEU A 535 5.39 -17.81 -6.24
CA LEU A 535 5.02 -16.78 -7.21
C LEU A 535 6.29 -16.17 -7.80
N ASP A 536 6.38 -16.20 -9.13
CA ASP A 536 7.43 -15.55 -9.91
C ASP A 536 6.84 -14.40 -10.71
N THR A 537 7.38 -13.20 -10.54
CA THR A 537 6.90 -12.01 -11.24
C THR A 537 8.02 -11.25 -11.93
N LYS A 538 7.67 -10.53 -12.99
CA LYS A 538 8.61 -9.72 -13.75
C LYS A 538 7.90 -8.55 -14.41
N VAL A 539 8.45 -7.35 -14.22
CA VAL A 539 8.11 -6.13 -14.97
C VAL A 539 9.34 -5.61 -15.67
N THR A 540 9.18 -5.12 -16.89
CA THR A 540 10.25 -4.45 -17.65
C THR A 540 9.71 -3.20 -18.32
N GLU A 541 10.45 -2.11 -18.24
CA GLU A 541 10.15 -0.85 -18.92
C GLU A 541 11.37 -0.41 -19.74
N THR A 542 11.13 -0.07 -21.01
CA THR A 542 12.14 0.53 -21.90
C THR A 542 11.61 1.84 -22.41
N VAL A 543 12.38 2.91 -22.25
CA VAL A 543 12.01 4.27 -22.67
C VAL A 543 13.13 4.89 -23.50
N ALA A 544 12.77 5.60 -24.57
CA ALA A 544 13.69 6.48 -25.29
C ALA A 544 12.98 7.81 -25.56
N GLY A 545 13.65 8.92 -25.26
CA GLY A 545 13.05 10.24 -25.39
C GLY A 545 14.04 11.31 -25.78
N ALA A 546 13.53 12.36 -26.41
CA ALA A 546 14.30 13.56 -26.72
C ALA A 546 13.42 14.80 -26.66
N ASN A 547 14.00 15.92 -26.23
CA ASN A 547 13.34 17.21 -26.22
C ASN A 547 14.33 18.35 -26.50
N VAL A 548 13.77 19.47 -26.93
CA VAL A 548 14.44 20.72 -27.21
C VAL A 548 13.64 21.87 -26.61
N SER A 549 14.30 22.86 -26.03
CA SER A 549 13.65 24.04 -25.46
C SER A 549 14.49 25.29 -25.68
N GLY A 550 13.85 26.46 -25.78
CA GLY A 550 14.56 27.73 -25.91
C GLY A 550 13.64 28.93 -26.04
N GLY A 551 14.23 30.13 -26.04
CA GLY A 551 13.53 31.39 -26.26
C GLY A 551 13.34 31.71 -27.73
N LEU A 552 12.19 32.32 -28.07
CA LEU A 552 11.83 32.72 -29.42
C LEU A 552 12.03 34.22 -29.64
N PHE A 553 11.24 35.04 -28.95
CA PHE A 553 11.23 36.51 -29.08
C PHE A 553 10.66 37.14 -27.81
N SER A 554 10.96 38.41 -27.56
CA SER A 554 10.32 39.18 -26.47
C SER A 554 9.01 39.81 -26.95
N LEU A 555 8.01 39.86 -26.07
CA LEU A 555 6.73 40.54 -26.31
C LEU A 555 6.77 41.93 -25.68
N PHE A 556 6.29 42.96 -26.38
CA PHE A 556 6.10 44.32 -25.82
C PHE A 556 7.33 44.95 -25.12
N GLY A 557 8.53 44.51 -25.48
CA GLY A 557 9.78 44.95 -24.84
C GLY A 557 10.06 44.32 -23.46
N ASN A 558 9.37 43.23 -23.11
CA ASN A 558 9.62 42.45 -21.89
C ASN A 558 11.04 41.89 -21.86
N ARG A 559 11.54 41.61 -20.64
CA ARG A 559 12.88 41.06 -20.41
C ARG A 559 12.90 39.57 -20.76
N ASP A 560 11.91 38.83 -20.28
CA ASP A 560 11.82 37.40 -20.54
C ASP A 560 11.21 37.15 -21.94
N LYS A 561 11.77 36.19 -22.68
CA LYS A 561 11.26 35.79 -24.00
C LYS A 561 10.07 34.85 -23.87
N VAL A 562 9.26 34.79 -24.93
CA VAL A 562 8.38 33.65 -25.15
C VAL A 562 9.25 32.41 -25.35
N SER A 563 9.07 31.40 -24.52
CA SER A 563 9.85 30.16 -24.56
C SER A 563 8.98 28.99 -24.98
N ILE A 564 9.57 28.05 -25.73
CA ILE A 564 8.92 26.79 -26.10
C ILE A 564 9.76 25.59 -25.68
N ALA A 565 9.09 24.45 -25.51
CA ALA A 565 9.73 23.14 -25.46
C ALA A 565 8.97 22.17 -26.37
N LEU A 566 9.69 21.34 -27.12
CA LEU A 566 9.13 20.33 -28.03
C LEU A 566 9.85 19.01 -27.78
N GLY A 567 9.14 17.88 -27.83
CA GLY A 567 9.79 16.58 -27.65
C GLY A 567 8.93 15.39 -28.04
N GLY A 568 9.53 14.22 -27.94
CA GLY A 568 8.86 12.95 -28.16
C GLY A 568 9.46 11.83 -27.31
N GLU A 569 8.64 10.81 -27.07
CA GLU A 569 8.99 9.65 -26.25
C GLU A 569 8.41 8.36 -26.85
N TYR A 570 9.19 7.29 -26.80
CA TYR A 570 8.75 5.91 -27.01
C TYR A 570 8.87 5.16 -25.68
N ARG A 571 7.84 4.39 -25.33
CA ARG A 571 7.85 3.51 -24.17
C ARG A 571 7.29 2.13 -24.51
N ARG A 572 7.90 1.09 -23.96
CA ARG A 572 7.40 -0.28 -23.99
C ARG A 572 7.44 -0.89 -22.60
N GLU A 573 6.35 -1.53 -22.22
CA GLU A 573 6.21 -2.21 -20.93
C GLU A 573 5.78 -3.66 -21.13
N THR A 574 6.34 -4.56 -20.33
CA THR A 574 5.87 -5.95 -20.23
C THR A 574 5.77 -6.36 -18.76
N SER A 575 4.75 -7.15 -18.44
CA SER A 575 4.52 -7.66 -17.08
C SER A 575 4.04 -9.11 -17.11
N SER A 576 4.49 -9.89 -16.13
CA SER A 576 4.02 -11.25 -15.89
C SER A 576 4.01 -11.60 -14.40
N SER A 577 3.02 -12.38 -13.98
CA SER A 577 2.90 -13.01 -12.66
C SER A 577 2.52 -14.48 -12.85
N VAL A 578 3.33 -15.41 -12.34
CA VAL A 578 3.16 -16.86 -12.53
C VAL A 578 3.17 -17.54 -11.16
N PHE A 579 2.04 -18.12 -10.77
CA PHE A 579 1.90 -18.89 -9.53
C PHE A 579 2.24 -20.36 -9.76
N ASP A 580 2.44 -21.14 -8.69
CA ASP A 580 2.57 -22.60 -8.80
C ASP A 580 1.27 -23.26 -9.33
N PRO A 581 1.34 -24.46 -9.92
CA PRO A 581 0.18 -25.12 -10.53
C PRO A 581 -0.98 -25.39 -9.56
N LEU A 582 -0.72 -25.67 -8.28
CA LEU A 582 -1.79 -25.92 -7.30
C LEU A 582 -2.54 -24.62 -6.98
N SER A 583 -1.81 -23.51 -6.78
CA SER A 583 -2.40 -22.19 -6.59
C SER A 583 -3.19 -21.74 -7.84
N GLN A 584 -2.70 -22.02 -9.05
CA GLN A 584 -3.44 -21.69 -10.28
C GLN A 584 -4.77 -22.46 -10.39
N ALA A 585 -4.81 -23.70 -9.89
CA ALA A 585 -5.99 -24.56 -9.93
C ALA A 585 -6.90 -24.42 -8.70
N GLY A 586 -6.52 -23.63 -7.68
CA GLY A 586 -7.26 -23.57 -6.41
C GLY A 586 -7.22 -24.89 -5.61
N LEU A 587 -6.19 -25.71 -5.82
CA LEU A 587 -6.04 -27.04 -5.19
C LEU A 587 -5.10 -27.02 -3.97
N ASN A 588 -4.97 -25.85 -3.34
CA ASN A 588 -4.30 -25.66 -2.06
C ASN A 588 -5.09 -24.71 -1.17
N GLY A 589 -4.61 -24.45 0.05
CA GLY A 589 -5.23 -23.48 0.98
C GLY A 589 -5.08 -22.02 0.59
N GLY A 590 -4.77 -21.71 -0.66
CA GLY A 590 -4.73 -20.36 -1.19
C GLY A 590 -5.88 -20.09 -2.15
N ASN A 591 -5.99 -18.82 -2.54
CA ASN A 591 -6.88 -18.40 -3.61
C ASN A 591 -6.49 -19.06 -4.94
N ALA A 592 -7.46 -19.35 -5.79
CA ALA A 592 -7.22 -19.68 -7.19
C ALA A 592 -6.66 -18.45 -7.93
N LEU A 593 -5.37 -18.50 -8.26
CA LEU A 593 -4.63 -17.37 -8.82
C LEU A 593 -3.97 -17.76 -10.15
N PRO A 594 -4.68 -17.65 -11.29
CA PRO A 594 -4.10 -18.00 -12.59
C PRO A 594 -3.04 -16.98 -13.03
N SER A 595 -2.14 -17.43 -13.90
CA SER A 595 -1.02 -16.60 -14.37
C SER A 595 -1.48 -15.40 -15.21
N THR A 596 -0.92 -14.22 -14.94
CA THR A 596 -1.15 -12.99 -15.73
C THR A 596 0.06 -12.69 -16.61
N LYS A 597 -0.15 -12.35 -17.89
CA LYS A 597 0.91 -11.88 -18.80
C LYS A 597 0.37 -10.84 -19.77
N GLY A 598 1.09 -9.75 -19.96
CA GLY A 598 0.72 -8.72 -20.93
C GLY A 598 1.84 -7.76 -21.28
N LYS A 599 1.60 -6.96 -22.32
CA LYS A 599 2.53 -5.95 -22.82
C LYS A 599 1.76 -4.83 -23.53
N PHE A 600 2.36 -3.65 -23.57
CA PHE A 600 1.94 -2.57 -24.46
C PHE A 600 3.15 -1.71 -24.85
N ASP A 601 2.95 -0.89 -25.87
CA ASP A 601 3.91 0.10 -26.34
C ASP A 601 3.17 1.39 -26.70
N LEU A 602 3.87 2.52 -26.57
CA LEU A 602 3.35 3.83 -26.91
C LEU A 602 4.41 4.69 -27.58
N VAL A 603 3.96 5.57 -28.46
CA VAL A 603 4.73 6.67 -29.04
C VAL A 603 3.98 7.97 -28.77
N GLU A 604 4.69 9.01 -28.36
CA GLU A 604 4.10 10.30 -28.07
C GLU A 604 4.96 11.49 -28.49
N GLY A 605 4.28 12.60 -28.77
CA GLY A 605 4.87 13.90 -29.06
C GLY A 605 4.20 14.99 -28.23
N PHE A 606 4.97 15.97 -27.77
CA PHE A 606 4.49 17.04 -26.90
C PHE A 606 5.12 18.39 -27.23
N GLY A 607 4.43 19.44 -26.82
CA GLY A 607 4.90 20.82 -26.89
C GLY A 607 4.39 21.66 -25.74
N GLU A 608 5.22 22.57 -25.24
CA GLU A 608 4.92 23.53 -24.17
C GLU A 608 5.33 24.94 -24.63
N VAL A 609 4.56 25.95 -24.20
CA VAL A 609 4.87 27.36 -24.40
C VAL A 609 4.64 28.14 -23.10
N ILE A 610 5.55 29.07 -22.81
CA ILE A 610 5.41 30.08 -21.77
C ILE A 610 5.60 31.45 -22.42
N ALA A 611 4.61 32.33 -22.27
CA ALA A 611 4.58 33.66 -22.85
C ALA A 611 4.47 34.72 -21.73
N PRO A 612 5.57 35.42 -21.39
CA PRO A 612 5.52 36.61 -20.54
C PRO A 612 4.81 37.75 -21.29
N ILE A 613 3.59 38.11 -20.87
CA ILE A 613 2.75 39.10 -21.55
C ILE A 613 3.09 40.52 -21.10
N LEU A 614 3.19 40.77 -19.79
CA LEU A 614 3.59 42.06 -19.22
C LEU A 614 4.59 41.85 -18.10
N GLU A 615 5.62 42.69 -18.07
CA GLU A 615 6.64 42.71 -17.02
C GLU A 615 6.95 44.16 -16.61
N ASP A 616 7.19 44.36 -15.32
CA ASP A 616 7.64 45.63 -14.74
C ASP A 616 6.80 46.86 -15.13
N ARG A 617 5.48 46.69 -15.21
CA ARG A 617 4.50 47.77 -15.40
C ARG A 617 3.71 48.02 -14.11
N PRO A 618 3.13 49.22 -13.91
CA PRO A 618 2.25 49.47 -12.76
C PRO A 618 1.15 48.40 -12.69
N PHE A 619 1.02 47.74 -11.53
CA PHE A 619 0.05 46.66 -11.27
C PHE A 619 0.28 45.34 -12.06
N PHE A 620 1.40 45.25 -12.77
CA PHE A 620 1.84 44.06 -13.51
C PHE A 620 3.35 43.92 -13.36
N HIS A 621 3.80 43.56 -12.15
CA HIS A 621 5.18 43.12 -11.96
C HIS A 621 5.48 41.92 -12.87
N ARG A 622 4.54 40.97 -12.95
CA ARG A 622 4.57 39.88 -13.94
C ARG A 622 3.17 39.44 -14.34
N LEU A 623 2.93 39.24 -15.62
CA LEU A 623 1.77 38.53 -16.17
C LEU A 623 2.28 37.56 -17.21
N SER A 624 2.14 36.25 -16.96
CA SER A 624 2.60 35.20 -17.87
C SER A 624 1.47 34.21 -18.16
N LEU A 625 1.38 33.79 -19.41
CA LEU A 625 0.49 32.73 -19.86
C LEU A 625 1.31 31.50 -20.21
N ARG A 626 0.73 30.33 -20.05
CA ARG A 626 1.35 29.07 -20.45
C ARG A 626 0.35 28.09 -21.01
N GLY A 627 0.84 27.16 -21.81
CA GLY A 627 0.08 26.00 -22.23
C GLY A 627 0.97 24.88 -22.73
N ALA A 628 0.48 23.66 -22.60
CA ALA A 628 1.13 22.47 -23.12
C ALA A 628 0.11 21.55 -23.77
N VAL A 629 0.56 20.78 -24.76
CA VAL A 629 -0.21 19.75 -25.46
C VAL A 629 0.63 18.49 -25.61
N ARG A 630 0.00 17.33 -25.54
CA ARG A 630 0.62 16.04 -25.81
C ARG A 630 -0.35 15.12 -26.55
N VAL A 631 0.16 14.45 -27.57
CA VAL A 631 -0.55 13.44 -28.36
C VAL A 631 0.19 12.12 -28.17
N SER A 632 -0.51 11.06 -27.79
CA SER A 632 0.07 9.74 -27.57
C SER A 632 -0.72 8.67 -28.31
N HIS A 633 -0.06 7.65 -28.85
CA HIS A 633 -0.69 6.48 -29.46
C HIS A 633 -0.25 5.21 -28.73
N TYR A 634 -1.21 4.48 -28.16
CA TYR A 634 -1.02 3.22 -27.45
C TYR A 634 -1.42 2.05 -28.33
N SER A 635 -0.69 0.93 -28.23
CA SER A 635 -1.11 -0.33 -28.87
C SER A 635 -2.36 -0.97 -28.25
N THR A 636 -2.80 -0.51 -27.07
CA THR A 636 -3.99 -1.03 -26.35
C THR A 636 -5.25 -0.20 -26.56
N VAL A 637 -5.18 1.12 -26.36
CA VAL A 637 -6.35 2.03 -26.40
C VAL A 637 -6.33 3.01 -27.59
N GLY A 638 -5.29 3.00 -28.42
CA GLY A 638 -5.18 3.89 -29.56
C GLY A 638 -4.75 5.32 -29.20
N GLY A 639 -5.33 6.31 -29.87
CA GLY A 639 -4.90 7.71 -29.78
C GLY A 639 -5.50 8.46 -28.58
N THR A 640 -4.66 9.17 -27.83
CA THR A 640 -5.06 9.99 -26.67
C THR A 640 -4.51 11.41 -26.80
N PHE A 641 -5.21 12.37 -26.17
CA PHE A 641 -4.84 13.79 -26.20
C PHE A 641 -4.94 14.40 -24.81
N SER A 642 -3.88 15.07 -24.37
CA SER A 642 -3.82 15.80 -23.10
C SER A 642 -3.33 17.23 -23.33
N TYR A 643 -3.78 18.14 -22.49
CA TYR A 643 -3.39 19.55 -22.58
C TYR A 643 -3.44 20.21 -21.20
N ASN A 644 -2.72 21.30 -21.04
CA ASN A 644 -2.95 22.25 -19.96
C ASN A 644 -2.80 23.67 -20.46
N TYR A 645 -3.42 24.60 -19.76
CA TYR A 645 -3.23 26.02 -19.98
C TYR A 645 -3.55 26.79 -18.70
N GLY A 646 -2.89 27.92 -18.54
CA GLY A 646 -3.03 28.72 -17.34
C GLY A 646 -2.23 29.99 -17.42
N GLY A 647 -2.21 30.70 -16.30
CA GLY A 647 -1.47 31.93 -16.19
C GLY A 647 -1.15 32.27 -14.75
N GLU A 648 -0.19 33.17 -14.62
CA GLU A 648 0.19 33.78 -13.36
C GLU A 648 0.19 35.30 -13.49
N TRP A 649 -0.24 35.94 -12.42
CA TRP A 649 -0.29 37.38 -12.31
C TRP A 649 0.25 37.82 -10.95
N ALA A 650 1.35 38.55 -10.97
CA ALA A 650 1.93 39.23 -9.82
C ALA A 650 1.66 40.74 -9.98
N PRO A 651 0.66 41.30 -9.27
CA PRO A 651 0.41 42.74 -9.31
C PRO A 651 1.59 43.55 -8.75
N ILE A 652 2.25 42.98 -7.75
CA ILE A 652 3.46 43.45 -7.08
C ILE A 652 4.37 42.24 -6.84
N GLU A 653 5.63 42.45 -6.45
CA GLU A 653 6.57 41.35 -6.18
C GLU A 653 6.08 40.40 -5.06
N ASP A 654 5.39 40.95 -4.05
CA ASP A 654 5.06 40.22 -2.84
C ASP A 654 3.88 39.24 -2.97
N VAL A 655 3.05 39.41 -3.99
CA VAL A 655 1.79 38.67 -4.15
C VAL A 655 1.69 38.15 -5.57
N ARG A 656 1.43 36.85 -5.71
CA ARG A 656 1.22 36.19 -7.00
C ARG A 656 -0.04 35.38 -6.97
N PHE A 657 -0.89 35.59 -7.96
CA PHE A 657 -2.03 34.73 -8.26
C PHE A 657 -1.64 33.76 -9.38
N ARG A 658 -2.13 32.52 -9.28
CA ARG A 658 -1.93 31.49 -10.31
C ARG A 658 -3.23 30.75 -10.57
N VAL A 659 -3.43 30.36 -11.82
CA VAL A 659 -4.56 29.55 -12.27
C VAL A 659 -4.12 28.58 -13.33
N MET A 660 -4.61 27.34 -13.26
CA MET A 660 -4.29 26.30 -14.22
C MET A 660 -5.49 25.39 -14.46
N GLN A 661 -5.78 25.13 -15.72
CA GLN A 661 -6.72 24.12 -16.18
C GLN A 661 -5.94 23.04 -16.93
N ALA A 662 -6.20 21.78 -16.64
CA ALA A 662 -5.56 20.66 -17.32
C ALA A 662 -6.53 19.52 -17.63
N ARG A 663 -6.27 18.85 -18.74
CA ARG A 663 -6.84 17.58 -19.17
C ARG A 663 -5.73 16.54 -19.22
N SER A 664 -5.85 15.53 -18.36
CA SER A 664 -4.91 14.42 -18.22
C SER A 664 -5.54 13.10 -18.65
N VAL A 665 -4.69 12.14 -19.00
CA VAL A 665 -5.12 10.82 -19.47
C VAL A 665 -4.30 9.71 -18.82
N ARG A 666 -4.93 8.57 -18.58
CA ARG A 666 -4.27 7.33 -18.17
C ARG A 666 -4.82 6.19 -19.01
N ALA A 667 -3.92 5.41 -19.60
CA ALA A 667 -4.29 4.16 -20.25
C ALA A 667 -4.39 3.04 -19.20
N PRO A 668 -5.26 2.03 -19.40
CA PRO A 668 -5.30 0.84 -18.55
C PRO A 668 -3.94 0.13 -18.49
N ASN A 669 -3.56 -0.36 -17.31
CA ASN A 669 -2.33 -1.12 -17.11
C ASN A 669 -2.48 -2.60 -17.50
N VAL A 670 -1.40 -3.39 -17.42
CA VAL A 670 -1.40 -4.80 -17.85
C VAL A 670 -2.37 -5.65 -17.03
N SER A 671 -2.44 -5.45 -15.72
CA SER A 671 -3.36 -6.22 -14.86
C SER A 671 -4.82 -5.88 -15.15
N GLU A 672 -5.13 -4.59 -15.35
CA GLU A 672 -6.47 -4.13 -15.70
C GLU A 672 -6.97 -4.69 -17.04
N LEU A 673 -6.08 -4.95 -18.00
CA LEU A 673 -6.45 -5.45 -19.33
C LEU A 673 -6.45 -6.98 -19.44
N PHE A 674 -5.46 -7.64 -18.84
CA PHE A 674 -5.09 -9.02 -19.19
C PHE A 674 -5.07 -9.99 -18.01
N ALA A 675 -5.36 -9.55 -16.78
CA ALA A 675 -5.48 -10.48 -15.66
C ALA A 675 -6.63 -11.47 -15.90
N PRO A 676 -6.43 -12.79 -15.76
CA PRO A 676 -7.54 -13.74 -15.70
C PRO A 676 -8.34 -13.52 -14.39
N PRO A 677 -9.56 -14.05 -14.28
CA PRO A 677 -10.31 -14.04 -13.03
C PRO A 677 -9.49 -14.67 -11.90
N GLN A 678 -9.23 -13.89 -10.85
CA GLN A 678 -8.55 -14.31 -9.63
C GLN A 678 -9.55 -14.38 -8.49
N GLN A 679 -9.45 -15.43 -7.69
CA GLN A 679 -10.32 -15.63 -6.54
C GLN A 679 -9.93 -14.69 -5.39
N ASP A 680 -10.93 -14.19 -4.67
CA ASP A 680 -10.79 -13.48 -3.41
C ASP A 680 -11.96 -13.79 -2.47
N PHE A 681 -11.78 -13.52 -1.17
CA PHE A 681 -12.79 -13.75 -0.13
C PHE A 681 -13.16 -12.40 0.51
N PRO A 682 -14.14 -11.68 -0.07
CA PRO A 682 -14.52 -10.35 0.41
C PRO A 682 -15.07 -10.41 1.83
N SER A 683 -14.68 -9.44 2.65
CA SER A 683 -15.22 -9.27 4.01
C SER A 683 -16.16 -8.07 4.07
N GLY A 684 -17.12 -8.11 5.00
CA GLY A 684 -18.02 -6.98 5.27
C GLY A 684 -19.25 -6.85 4.34
N LEU A 685 -19.47 -7.78 3.42
CA LEU A 685 -20.69 -7.80 2.59
C LEU A 685 -21.93 -8.07 3.44
N GLN A 686 -22.98 -7.28 3.20
CA GLN A 686 -24.29 -7.42 3.82
C GLN A 686 -25.28 -7.96 2.80
N ASP A 687 -25.86 -9.12 3.08
CA ASP A 687 -26.88 -9.70 2.21
C ASP A 687 -28.19 -8.89 2.32
N PRO A 688 -28.66 -8.24 1.22
CA PRO A 688 -29.87 -7.42 1.23
C PRO A 688 -31.14 -8.19 1.62
N CYS A 689 -31.12 -9.52 1.53
CA CYS A 689 -32.25 -10.37 1.87
C CYS A 689 -32.35 -10.68 3.37
N THR A 690 -31.36 -10.31 4.18
CA THR A 690 -31.37 -10.57 5.63
C THR A 690 -32.60 -9.96 6.30
N GLY A 691 -33.36 -10.77 7.05
CA GLY A 691 -34.57 -10.34 7.75
C GLY A 691 -35.85 -10.33 6.89
N ILE A 692 -35.78 -10.63 5.58
CA ILE A 692 -36.97 -10.77 4.74
C ILE A 692 -37.80 -11.98 5.20
N THR A 693 -39.10 -11.80 5.34
CA THR A 693 -40.06 -12.86 5.72
C THR A 693 -40.98 -13.20 4.55
N ALA A 694 -41.79 -14.24 4.70
CA ALA A 694 -42.85 -14.56 3.74
C ALA A 694 -43.91 -13.43 3.61
N ALA A 695 -44.07 -12.61 4.66
CA ALA A 695 -45.04 -11.51 4.70
C ALA A 695 -44.47 -10.15 4.28
N THR A 696 -43.14 -9.99 4.21
CA THR A 696 -42.51 -8.72 3.83
C THR A 696 -42.91 -8.34 2.40
N THR A 697 -43.36 -7.12 2.14
CA THR A 697 -43.81 -6.68 0.81
C THR A 697 -42.82 -5.73 0.15
N GLY A 698 -42.82 -5.65 -1.18
CA GLY A 698 -42.03 -4.68 -1.95
C GLY A 698 -40.95 -5.33 -2.82
N THR A 699 -40.37 -4.55 -3.74
CA THR A 699 -39.45 -5.04 -4.77
C THR A 699 -38.30 -5.86 -4.20
N LEU A 700 -37.66 -5.39 -3.12
CA LEU A 700 -36.58 -6.11 -2.44
C LEU A 700 -37.02 -7.50 -1.98
N ALA A 701 -38.16 -7.59 -1.29
CA ALA A 701 -38.67 -8.85 -0.77
C ALA A 701 -39.05 -9.82 -1.89
N ASP A 702 -39.62 -9.31 -2.98
CA ASP A 702 -40.02 -10.12 -4.14
C ASP A 702 -38.80 -10.67 -4.89
N LEU A 703 -37.76 -9.85 -5.11
CA LEU A 703 -36.52 -10.28 -5.74
C LEU A 703 -35.73 -11.25 -4.84
N CYS A 704 -35.68 -10.99 -3.53
CA CYS A 704 -35.09 -11.92 -2.57
C CYS A 704 -35.78 -13.29 -2.58
N ARG A 705 -37.12 -13.32 -2.51
CA ARG A 705 -37.87 -14.59 -2.55
C ARG A 705 -37.81 -15.30 -3.90
N ALA A 706 -37.58 -14.57 -4.99
CA ALA A 706 -37.34 -15.17 -6.30
C ALA A 706 -35.94 -15.80 -6.42
N ALA A 707 -35.01 -15.41 -5.56
CA ALA A 707 -33.64 -15.93 -5.62
C ALA A 707 -33.55 -17.38 -5.10
N PRO A 708 -32.67 -18.22 -5.68
CA PRO A 708 -32.54 -19.62 -5.29
C PRO A 708 -32.29 -19.80 -3.78
N GLY A 709 -32.96 -20.79 -3.17
CA GLY A 709 -32.75 -21.17 -1.76
C GLY A 709 -33.32 -20.21 -0.70
N VAL A 710 -33.59 -18.95 -1.02
CA VAL A 710 -34.04 -17.94 -0.04
C VAL A 710 -35.39 -18.32 0.59
N ASN A 711 -36.38 -18.74 -0.21
CA ASN A 711 -37.67 -19.19 0.34
C ASN A 711 -37.55 -20.44 1.22
N ALA A 712 -36.61 -21.33 0.94
CA ALA A 712 -36.37 -22.52 1.77
C ALA A 712 -35.82 -22.12 3.15
N ASN A 713 -34.89 -21.16 3.18
CA ASN A 713 -34.37 -20.58 4.41
C ASN A 713 -35.46 -19.84 5.20
N ILE A 714 -36.28 -19.02 4.54
CA ILE A 714 -37.44 -18.35 5.18
C ILE A 714 -38.41 -19.37 5.76
N ALA A 715 -38.72 -20.45 5.03
CA ALA A 715 -39.62 -21.49 5.50
C ALA A 715 -39.07 -22.21 6.74
N ALA A 716 -37.75 -22.40 6.82
CA ALA A 716 -37.09 -23.02 7.97
C ALA A 716 -37.01 -22.10 9.19
N ASN A 717 -36.73 -20.81 8.99
CA ASN A 717 -36.35 -19.87 10.05
C ASN A 717 -37.41 -18.79 10.36
N GLY A 718 -38.49 -18.71 9.57
CA GLY A 718 -39.51 -17.65 9.62
C GLY A 718 -39.09 -16.33 8.95
N ALA A 719 -37.79 -16.07 8.86
CA ALA A 719 -37.15 -14.99 8.12
C ALA A 719 -35.88 -15.50 7.45
N PHE A 720 -35.37 -14.82 6.43
CA PHE A 720 -34.08 -15.16 5.84
C PHE A 720 -32.96 -14.75 6.81
N THR A 721 -32.15 -15.72 7.20
CA THR A 721 -31.03 -15.54 8.13
C THR A 721 -29.75 -16.13 7.55
N VAL A 722 -28.62 -15.51 7.88
CA VAL A 722 -27.27 -15.97 7.49
C VAL A 722 -26.41 -16.20 8.73
N THR A 723 -25.61 -17.26 8.71
CA THR A 723 -24.67 -17.63 9.79
C THR A 723 -23.34 -16.90 9.64
N GLN A 724 -22.40 -17.10 10.58
CA GLN A 724 -21.03 -16.61 10.42
C GLN A 724 -20.31 -17.28 9.24
N ALA A 725 -20.50 -18.60 9.07
CA ALA A 725 -19.95 -19.35 7.94
C ALA A 725 -20.44 -18.78 6.60
N ASP A 726 -21.74 -18.47 6.48
CA ASP A 726 -22.32 -17.85 5.28
C ASP A 726 -21.64 -16.54 4.89
N ARG A 727 -21.25 -15.71 5.87
CA ARG A 727 -20.60 -14.40 5.62
C ARG A 727 -19.12 -14.52 5.30
N GLN A 728 -18.44 -15.49 5.90
CA GLN A 728 -16.99 -15.69 5.72
C GLN A 728 -16.66 -16.54 4.49
N GLY A 729 -17.59 -17.39 4.05
CA GLY A 729 -17.45 -18.28 2.89
C GLY A 729 -17.90 -17.67 1.56
N ILE A 730 -18.17 -16.37 1.49
CA ILE A 730 -18.46 -15.70 0.22
C ILE A 730 -17.19 -15.62 -0.59
N THR A 731 -17.22 -16.14 -1.81
CA THR A 731 -16.12 -16.03 -2.77
C THR A 731 -16.41 -14.90 -3.77
N SER A 732 -15.37 -14.33 -4.36
CA SER A 732 -15.46 -13.45 -5.52
C SER A 732 -14.38 -13.79 -6.52
N PHE A 733 -14.67 -13.60 -7.80
CA PHE A 733 -13.67 -13.60 -8.85
C PHE A 733 -13.60 -12.24 -9.50
N ALA A 734 -12.38 -11.71 -9.63
CA ALA A 734 -12.11 -10.48 -10.35
C ALA A 734 -10.98 -10.66 -11.36
N GLY A 735 -11.24 -10.30 -12.62
CA GLY A 735 -10.27 -10.37 -13.72
C GLY A 735 -10.14 -9.03 -14.43
N GLY A 736 -9.18 -8.91 -15.34
CA GLY A 736 -9.03 -7.77 -16.24
C GLY A 736 -10.10 -7.71 -17.33
N ASN A 737 -10.19 -6.57 -18.00
CA ASN A 737 -11.15 -6.29 -19.05
C ASN A 737 -10.42 -5.67 -20.27
N PRO A 738 -10.27 -6.40 -21.39
CA PRO A 738 -9.55 -5.89 -22.55
C PRO A 738 -10.32 -4.78 -23.30
N ASN A 739 -11.57 -4.50 -22.93
CA ASN A 739 -12.38 -3.45 -23.55
C ASN A 739 -12.27 -2.08 -22.85
N LEU A 740 -11.46 -1.98 -21.79
CA LEU A 740 -11.25 -0.72 -21.08
C LEU A 740 -10.73 0.38 -22.00
N GLN A 741 -11.25 1.58 -21.81
CA GLN A 741 -10.80 2.80 -22.47
C GLN A 741 -9.96 3.65 -21.51
N GLU A 742 -9.31 4.69 -22.04
CA GLU A 742 -8.52 5.62 -21.25
C GLU A 742 -9.35 6.41 -20.23
N GLU A 743 -8.80 6.61 -19.03
CA GLU A 743 -9.35 7.54 -18.05
C GLU A 743 -9.07 8.97 -18.48
N LYS A 744 -9.99 9.90 -18.18
CA LYS A 744 -9.85 11.32 -18.52
C LYS A 744 -10.00 12.19 -17.29
N GLY A 745 -8.88 12.73 -16.78
CA GLY A 745 -8.86 13.69 -15.68
C GLY A 745 -9.01 15.12 -16.16
N ASP A 746 -9.99 15.86 -15.65
CA ASP A 746 -10.08 17.31 -15.72
C ASP A 746 -9.67 17.89 -14.36
N SER A 747 -8.69 18.77 -14.33
CA SER A 747 -8.27 19.44 -13.09
C SER A 747 -8.26 20.95 -13.25
N PHE A 748 -8.78 21.65 -12.25
CA PHE A 748 -8.71 23.09 -12.10
C PHE A 748 -7.99 23.43 -10.79
N THR A 749 -7.04 24.35 -10.86
CA THR A 749 -6.35 24.88 -9.68
C THR A 749 -6.32 26.40 -9.73
N ALA A 750 -6.49 27.03 -8.58
CA ALA A 750 -6.37 28.48 -8.42
C ALA A 750 -5.74 28.77 -7.07
N GLY A 751 -4.72 29.62 -7.03
CA GLY A 751 -3.99 29.86 -5.80
C GLY A 751 -3.34 31.22 -5.71
N VAL A 752 -2.90 31.53 -4.49
CA VAL A 752 -2.15 32.74 -4.16
C VAL A 752 -0.87 32.36 -3.43
N VAL A 753 0.22 33.00 -3.81
CA VAL A 753 1.52 32.93 -3.15
C VAL A 753 1.82 34.32 -2.60
N ILE A 754 2.12 34.39 -1.31
CA ILE A 754 2.49 35.61 -0.59
C ILE A 754 3.91 35.41 -0.09
N ASN A 755 4.82 36.25 -0.57
CA ASN A 755 6.21 36.29 -0.17
C ASN A 755 6.60 37.77 0.02
N PRO A 756 6.49 38.34 1.23
CA PRO A 756 6.60 39.77 1.46
C PRO A 756 8.06 40.24 1.45
N ARG A 757 8.71 40.18 0.29
CA ARG A 757 10.10 40.58 0.05
C ARG A 757 10.32 42.07 0.27
N SER A 758 9.29 42.88 0.04
CA SER A 758 9.33 44.33 0.29
C SER A 758 9.42 44.67 1.79
N LEU A 759 9.06 43.73 2.68
CA LEU A 759 9.18 43.92 4.12
C LEU A 759 10.58 43.50 4.59
N GLY A 760 11.30 44.41 5.25
CA GLY A 760 12.59 44.09 5.85
C GLY A 760 12.50 43.15 7.06
N GLY A 761 13.65 42.58 7.45
CA GLY A 761 13.77 41.76 8.66
C GLY A 761 13.32 40.31 8.46
N ALA A 762 12.79 39.68 9.51
CA ALA A 762 12.51 38.24 9.53
C ALA A 762 11.36 37.81 8.60
N LEU A 763 10.45 38.72 8.22
CA LEU A 763 9.29 38.40 7.39
C LEU A 763 9.64 38.19 5.91
N ARG A 764 10.79 38.69 5.43
CA ARG A 764 11.21 38.55 4.02
C ARG A 764 11.39 37.10 3.55
N ASN A 765 11.55 36.18 4.49
CA ASN A 765 11.76 34.75 4.25
C ASN A 765 10.49 33.92 4.49
N LEU A 766 9.34 34.57 4.67
CA LEU A 766 8.05 33.91 4.81
C LEU A 766 7.48 33.64 3.41
N VAL A 767 7.08 32.40 3.16
CA VAL A 767 6.31 32.01 1.98
C VAL A 767 5.02 31.36 2.45
N LEU A 768 3.90 32.03 2.22
CA LEU A 768 2.56 31.50 2.42
C LEU A 768 1.97 31.17 1.05
N THR A 769 1.43 29.97 0.91
CA THR A 769 0.73 29.54 -0.30
C THR A 769 -0.64 29.00 0.07
N VAL A 770 -1.66 29.39 -0.67
CA VAL A 770 -3.02 28.86 -0.53
C VAL A 770 -3.54 28.47 -1.92
N ASP A 771 -3.83 27.20 -2.13
CA ASP A 771 -4.26 26.65 -3.43
C ASP A 771 -5.58 25.91 -3.30
N TYR A 772 -6.58 26.32 -4.09
CA TYR A 772 -7.78 25.54 -4.34
C TYR A 772 -7.51 24.53 -5.46
N PHE A 773 -8.03 23.31 -5.31
CA PHE A 773 -8.01 22.28 -6.35
C PHE A 773 -9.38 21.62 -6.53
N ASP A 774 -9.68 21.23 -7.77
CA ASP A 774 -10.83 20.40 -8.15
C ASP A 774 -10.40 19.46 -9.26
N ILE A 775 -10.36 18.16 -8.98
CA ILE A 775 -9.93 17.11 -9.88
C ILE A 775 -11.12 16.18 -10.10
N LYS A 776 -11.53 16.02 -11.36
CA LYS A 776 -12.61 15.12 -11.78
C LYS A 776 -12.07 14.15 -12.82
N ILE A 777 -12.12 12.87 -12.52
CA ILE A 777 -11.75 11.78 -13.43
C ILE A 777 -13.04 11.21 -14.01
N ARG A 778 -13.17 11.26 -15.34
CA ARG A 778 -14.22 10.59 -16.09
C ARG A 778 -13.72 9.25 -16.59
N ASP A 779 -14.65 8.32 -16.79
CA ASP A 779 -14.35 6.97 -17.28
C ASP A 779 -13.29 6.29 -16.41
N ALA A 780 -13.29 6.59 -15.10
CA ALA A 780 -12.27 6.10 -14.18
C ALA A 780 -12.39 4.57 -14.13
N ILE A 781 -11.27 3.88 -14.33
CA ILE A 781 -11.17 2.43 -14.22
C ILE A 781 -11.27 2.12 -12.74
N VAL A 782 -12.39 1.54 -12.35
CA VAL A 782 -12.64 1.06 -10.99
C VAL A 782 -13.18 -0.35 -11.08
N GLN A 783 -12.97 -1.14 -10.03
CA GLN A 783 -13.80 -2.30 -9.84
C GLN A 783 -15.15 -1.87 -9.26
N THR A 784 -16.23 -2.43 -9.79
CA THR A 784 -17.55 -2.15 -9.23
C THR A 784 -17.61 -2.76 -7.84
N PRO A 785 -17.93 -2.00 -6.78
CA PRO A 785 -18.00 -2.54 -5.42
C PRO A 785 -19.01 -3.69 -5.35
N LEU A 786 -18.65 -4.76 -4.65
CA LEU A 786 -19.49 -5.97 -4.58
C LEU A 786 -20.80 -5.71 -3.84
N GLN A 787 -20.79 -4.90 -2.78
CA GLN A 787 -22.01 -4.48 -2.07
C GLN A 787 -22.94 -3.71 -3.01
N PHE A 788 -22.40 -2.81 -3.82
CA PHE A 788 -23.17 -2.07 -4.81
C PHE A 788 -23.84 -3.01 -5.84
N ILE A 789 -23.14 -4.06 -6.31
CA ILE A 789 -23.72 -5.08 -7.20
C ILE A 789 -24.93 -5.77 -6.54
N LEU A 790 -24.77 -6.20 -5.27
CA LEU A 790 -25.86 -6.80 -4.49
C LEU A 790 -27.05 -5.85 -4.36
N ASP A 791 -26.81 -4.62 -3.90
CA ASP A 791 -27.85 -3.63 -3.63
C ASP A 791 -28.60 -3.24 -4.90
N GLN A 792 -27.92 -3.03 -6.02
CA GLN A 792 -28.55 -2.67 -7.29
C GLN A 792 -29.36 -3.83 -7.90
N CYS A 793 -28.89 -5.08 -7.74
CA CYS A 793 -29.65 -6.26 -8.14
C CYS A 793 -30.95 -6.37 -7.34
N TYR A 794 -30.85 -6.36 -6.00
CA TYR A 794 -31.99 -6.65 -5.12
C TYR A 794 -32.91 -5.45 -4.86
N SER A 795 -32.46 -4.21 -5.06
CA SER A 795 -33.36 -3.04 -5.10
C SER A 795 -34.21 -2.99 -6.37
N GLY A 796 -33.82 -3.76 -7.41
CA GLY A 796 -34.44 -3.73 -8.74
C GLY A 796 -33.98 -2.57 -9.61
N ALA A 797 -33.01 -1.76 -9.17
CA ALA A 797 -32.48 -0.63 -9.93
C ALA A 797 -31.70 -1.08 -11.18
N ASN A 798 -30.97 -2.20 -11.11
CA ASN A 798 -30.27 -2.77 -12.25
C ASN A 798 -30.19 -4.30 -12.17
N GLN A 799 -31.19 -4.99 -12.72
CA GLN A 799 -31.24 -6.46 -12.73
C GLN A 799 -30.14 -7.13 -13.56
N ALA A 800 -29.49 -6.42 -14.49
CA ALA A 800 -28.37 -6.99 -15.24
C ALA A 800 -27.17 -7.32 -14.33
N LEU A 801 -27.09 -6.72 -13.14
CA LEU A 801 -26.04 -7.02 -12.16
C LEU A 801 -26.30 -8.33 -11.41
N CYS A 802 -27.53 -8.86 -11.43
CA CYS A 802 -27.84 -10.13 -10.80
C CYS A 802 -27.09 -11.32 -11.40
N GLN A 803 -26.60 -11.21 -12.64
CA GLN A 803 -25.79 -12.25 -13.29
C GLN A 803 -24.41 -12.45 -12.63
N PHE A 804 -23.95 -11.49 -11.81
CA PHE A 804 -22.68 -11.57 -11.10
C PHE A 804 -22.84 -12.17 -9.70
N ILE A 805 -24.05 -12.57 -9.30
CA ILE A 805 -24.36 -13.10 -7.96
C ILE A 805 -24.81 -14.55 -8.10
N THR A 806 -24.11 -15.44 -7.41
CA THR A 806 -24.50 -16.85 -7.27
C THR A 806 -24.93 -17.10 -5.83
N ARG A 807 -26.10 -17.71 -5.63
CA ARG A 807 -26.60 -18.14 -4.32
C ARG A 807 -26.64 -19.66 -4.23
N ARG A 808 -26.45 -20.18 -3.03
CA ARG A 808 -26.58 -21.62 -2.73
C ARG A 808 -28.05 -22.03 -2.83
N PRO A 809 -28.46 -22.92 -3.74
CA PRO A 809 -29.86 -23.29 -3.89
C PRO A 809 -30.40 -24.14 -2.71
N ALA A 810 -29.51 -24.79 -1.97
CA ALA A 810 -29.80 -25.61 -0.80
C ALA A 810 -28.69 -25.41 0.26
N ALA A 811 -28.91 -25.92 1.48
CA ALA A 811 -27.88 -25.91 2.52
C ALA A 811 -26.70 -26.82 2.13
N GLN A 812 -25.48 -26.41 2.44
CA GLN A 812 -24.24 -27.14 2.14
C GLN A 812 -23.27 -27.03 3.32
N GLY A 813 -23.10 -28.13 4.06
CA GLY A 813 -22.30 -28.15 5.29
C GLY A 813 -22.79 -27.10 6.29
N ALA A 814 -21.89 -26.21 6.74
CA ALA A 814 -22.21 -25.12 7.65
C ALA A 814 -22.92 -23.90 6.99
N ASN A 815 -23.08 -23.90 5.65
CA ASN A 815 -23.69 -22.81 4.91
C ASN A 815 -25.19 -23.04 4.67
N SER A 816 -25.98 -21.99 4.88
CA SER A 816 -27.44 -22.01 4.80
C SER A 816 -27.96 -22.03 3.36
N ALA A 817 -29.15 -22.59 3.14
CA ALA A 817 -29.85 -22.43 1.86
C ALA A 817 -30.07 -20.95 1.55
N GLY A 818 -29.91 -20.58 0.28
CA GLY A 818 -30.09 -19.23 -0.20
C GLY A 818 -29.01 -18.24 0.21
N SER A 819 -27.98 -18.62 0.97
CA SER A 819 -26.85 -17.71 1.24
C SER A 819 -26.04 -17.43 -0.03
N ILE A 820 -25.31 -16.32 -0.02
CA ILE A 820 -24.45 -15.92 -1.14
C ILE A 820 -23.26 -16.87 -1.20
N ASP A 821 -23.04 -17.44 -2.38
CA ASP A 821 -21.87 -18.29 -2.67
C ASP A 821 -20.77 -17.46 -3.32
N GLU A 822 -21.13 -16.70 -4.35
CA GLU A 822 -20.20 -15.95 -5.17
C GLU A 822 -20.75 -14.57 -5.54
N VAL A 823 -19.91 -13.54 -5.48
CA VAL A 823 -20.19 -12.22 -6.09
C VAL A 823 -18.98 -11.78 -6.90
N ASN A 824 -19.11 -11.70 -8.22
CA ASN A 824 -18.01 -11.37 -9.10
C ASN A 824 -17.99 -9.89 -9.48
N SER A 825 -16.82 -9.39 -9.84
CA SER A 825 -16.66 -8.04 -10.39
C SER A 825 -15.51 -7.98 -11.40
N GLY A 826 -15.44 -6.89 -12.14
CA GLY A 826 -14.34 -6.62 -13.05
C GLY A 826 -14.14 -5.11 -13.20
N PRO A 827 -12.96 -4.68 -13.67
CA PRO A 827 -12.70 -3.29 -13.93
C PRO A 827 -13.60 -2.83 -15.07
N THR A 828 -14.25 -1.69 -14.86
CA THR A 828 -15.05 -1.00 -15.87
C THR A 828 -14.69 0.48 -15.86
N ASN A 829 -14.93 1.16 -16.99
CA ASN A 829 -14.91 2.61 -17.01
C ASN A 829 -16.19 3.11 -16.28
N SER A 830 -16.00 3.57 -15.04
CA SER A 830 -17.04 3.99 -14.11
C SER A 830 -17.68 5.34 -14.45
N GLY A 831 -18.66 5.78 -13.64
CA GLY A 831 -19.25 7.12 -13.73
C GLY A 831 -18.30 8.25 -13.30
N GLY A 832 -17.13 7.92 -12.76
CA GLY A 832 -16.03 8.83 -12.47
C GLY A 832 -15.73 9.03 -10.99
N VAL A 833 -14.60 9.68 -10.71
CA VAL A 833 -14.11 10.02 -9.36
C VAL A 833 -13.93 11.53 -9.29
N ARG A 834 -14.21 12.16 -8.14
CA ARG A 834 -13.94 13.59 -7.94
C ARG A 834 -13.40 13.88 -6.55
N THR A 835 -12.37 14.72 -6.48
CA THR A 835 -11.83 15.28 -5.24
C THR A 835 -11.62 16.79 -5.38
N SER A 836 -11.97 17.56 -4.35
CA SER A 836 -11.75 19.00 -4.34
C SER A 836 -11.48 19.51 -2.93
N GLY A 837 -10.60 20.48 -2.79
CA GLY A 837 -10.17 20.98 -1.50
C GLY A 837 -9.34 22.25 -1.56
N LEU A 838 -8.77 22.60 -0.42
CA LEU A 838 -7.87 23.72 -0.22
C LEU A 838 -6.58 23.20 0.43
N ASP A 839 -5.43 23.58 -0.12
CA ASP A 839 -4.14 23.40 0.53
C ASP A 839 -3.59 24.73 0.99
N THR A 840 -3.00 24.73 2.18
CA THR A 840 -2.28 25.87 2.72
C THR A 840 -0.90 25.41 3.14
N THR A 841 0.14 26.10 2.69
CA THR A 841 1.51 25.86 3.15
C THR A 841 2.15 27.14 3.66
N VAL A 842 2.88 27.03 4.75
CA VAL A 842 3.65 28.10 5.36
C VAL A 842 5.09 27.61 5.47
N ASN A 843 6.02 28.38 4.93
CA ASN A 843 7.45 28.16 5.12
C ASN A 843 8.05 29.46 5.63
N TRP A 844 8.78 29.39 6.73
CA TRP A 844 9.44 30.54 7.31
C TRP A 844 10.80 30.13 7.86
N ARG A 845 11.84 30.88 7.50
CA ARG A 845 13.20 30.67 7.97
C ARG A 845 13.80 31.98 8.45
N THR A 846 14.40 31.97 9.63
CA THR A 846 15.04 33.17 10.19
C THR A 846 16.17 32.76 11.12
N ASP A 847 17.17 33.61 11.23
CA ASP A 847 18.25 33.39 12.19
C ASP A 847 17.86 33.98 13.54
N LEU A 848 17.78 33.11 14.54
CA LEU A 848 17.40 33.47 15.91
C LEU A 848 18.38 32.79 16.86
N TRP A 849 18.80 33.48 17.94
CA TRP A 849 19.66 32.90 18.98
C TRP A 849 20.95 32.22 18.48
N GLY A 850 21.55 32.73 17.41
CA GLY A 850 22.78 32.16 16.83
C GLY A 850 22.58 30.84 16.09
N GLY A 851 21.33 30.46 15.77
CA GLY A 851 21.01 29.30 14.95
C GLY A 851 19.94 29.62 13.91
N ASN A 852 19.75 28.70 12.97
CA ASN A 852 18.70 28.81 11.96
C ASN A 852 17.40 28.22 12.52
N PHE A 853 16.39 29.08 12.69
CA PHE A 853 15.03 28.68 13.01
C PHE A 853 14.25 28.45 11.73
N GLY A 854 13.52 27.33 11.67
CA GLY A 854 12.62 26.97 10.59
C GLY A 854 11.25 26.61 11.12
N LEU A 855 10.21 27.22 10.55
CA LEU A 855 8.83 26.78 10.69
C LEU A 855 8.32 26.35 9.32
N ARG A 856 7.78 25.14 9.26
CA ARG A 856 7.04 24.64 8.12
C ARG A 856 5.68 24.15 8.60
N ALA A 857 4.63 24.48 7.86
CA ALA A 857 3.31 23.92 8.08
C ALA A 857 2.64 23.63 6.74
N SER A 858 1.93 22.51 6.66
CA SER A 858 1.07 22.13 5.55
C SER A 858 -0.29 21.74 6.11
N TYR A 859 -1.36 22.21 5.48
CA TYR A 859 -2.75 21.89 5.85
C TYR A 859 -3.55 21.62 4.59
N THR A 860 -4.36 20.57 4.60
CA THR A 860 -5.32 20.25 3.54
C THR A 860 -6.71 20.14 4.14
N HIS A 861 -7.67 20.81 3.49
CA HIS A 861 -9.10 20.70 3.78
C HIS A 861 -9.85 20.15 2.56
N LEU A 862 -10.51 18.99 2.69
CA LEU A 862 -11.31 18.39 1.62
C LEU A 862 -12.77 18.87 1.67
N PHE A 863 -13.23 19.46 0.57
CA PHE A 863 -14.64 19.82 0.38
C PHE A 863 -15.46 18.64 -0.15
N LYS A 864 -14.89 17.88 -1.09
CA LYS A 864 -15.55 16.76 -1.78
C LYS A 864 -14.55 15.65 -2.04
N GLY A 865 -15.05 14.43 -1.98
CA GLY A 865 -14.35 13.19 -2.32
C GLY A 865 -15.44 12.14 -2.51
N TYR A 866 -15.61 11.68 -3.74
CA TYR A 866 -16.58 10.63 -4.05
C TYR A 866 -16.20 9.86 -5.32
N SER A 867 -16.70 8.63 -5.41
CA SER A 867 -16.70 7.78 -6.58
C SER A 867 -18.13 7.65 -7.15
N VAL A 868 -18.26 7.21 -8.40
CA VAL A 868 -19.53 6.85 -9.02
C VAL A 868 -19.34 5.48 -9.66
N PRO A 869 -19.76 4.38 -9.00
CA PRO A 869 -19.42 3.01 -9.39
C PRO A 869 -19.71 2.67 -10.86
N LEU A 870 -20.92 2.99 -11.33
CA LEU A 870 -21.31 2.84 -12.74
C LEU A 870 -21.92 4.14 -13.27
N PRO A 871 -21.81 4.41 -14.59
CA PRO A 871 -22.47 5.57 -15.21
C PRO A 871 -23.97 5.65 -14.84
N GLY A 872 -24.37 6.79 -14.25
CA GLY A 872 -25.77 7.04 -13.84
C GLY A 872 -26.13 6.62 -12.41
N SER A 873 -25.21 5.97 -11.68
CA SER A 873 -25.41 5.56 -10.29
C SER A 873 -25.31 6.72 -9.30
N ASP A 874 -25.77 6.49 -8.07
CA ASP A 874 -25.52 7.38 -6.95
C ASP A 874 -24.02 7.48 -6.61
N ARG A 875 -23.67 8.56 -5.91
CA ARG A 875 -22.29 8.82 -5.46
C ARG A 875 -22.00 8.10 -4.17
N ASP A 876 -20.84 7.49 -4.13
CA ASP A 876 -20.22 6.86 -2.96
C ASP A 876 -19.15 7.82 -2.40
N TYR A 877 -19.27 8.25 -1.13
CA TYR A 877 -18.57 9.42 -0.59
C TYR A 877 -17.41 9.07 0.35
N PHE A 878 -16.17 9.09 -0.14
CA PHE A 878 -15.01 8.88 0.74
C PHE A 878 -14.57 10.10 1.56
N ALA A 879 -14.97 11.33 1.22
CA ALA A 879 -14.47 12.51 1.96
C ALA A 879 -15.00 12.58 3.40
N GLY A 880 -14.09 12.43 4.36
CA GLY A 880 -14.40 12.35 5.79
C GLY A 880 -14.42 10.91 6.32
N GLU A 881 -14.16 9.91 5.48
CA GLU A 881 -13.98 8.54 5.92
C GLU A 881 -12.57 8.30 6.45
N ILE A 882 -12.34 7.12 7.03
CA ILE A 882 -11.01 6.66 7.41
C ILE A 882 -10.12 6.62 6.16
N GLY A 883 -8.87 7.06 6.30
CA GLY A 883 -7.94 7.25 5.18
C GLY A 883 -8.16 8.52 4.33
N ALA A 884 -9.30 9.19 4.48
CA ALA A 884 -9.66 10.41 3.74
C ALA A 884 -10.27 11.50 4.63
N ALA A 885 -9.71 11.68 5.84
CA ALA A 885 -10.09 12.72 6.77
C ALA A 885 -10.14 14.10 6.09
N LYS A 886 -11.21 14.87 6.38
CA LYS A 886 -11.40 16.19 5.73
C LYS A 886 -10.31 17.18 6.08
N ASP A 887 -9.83 17.13 7.32
CA ASP A 887 -8.82 18.05 7.83
C ASP A 887 -7.56 17.27 8.18
N ARG A 888 -6.43 17.63 7.55
CA ARG A 888 -5.12 17.08 7.88
C ARG A 888 -4.09 18.19 7.90
N PHE A 889 -3.28 18.24 8.96
CA PHE A 889 -2.19 19.20 9.03
C PHE A 889 -0.90 18.53 9.50
N THR A 890 0.22 19.09 9.05
CA THR A 890 1.54 18.73 9.56
C THR A 890 2.34 19.99 9.78
N THR A 891 3.00 20.11 10.93
CA THR A 891 3.88 21.23 11.24
C THR A 891 5.23 20.72 11.70
N THR A 892 6.30 21.32 11.18
CA THR A 892 7.67 21.05 11.59
C THR A 892 8.30 22.34 12.08
N VAL A 893 8.80 22.31 13.31
CA VAL A 893 9.61 23.37 13.90
C VAL A 893 11.03 22.84 14.05
N SER A 894 12.00 23.54 13.50
CA SER A 894 13.41 23.19 13.59
C SER A 894 14.24 24.35 14.10
N PHE A 895 15.26 24.03 14.86
CA PHE A 895 16.30 24.96 15.25
C PHE A 895 17.64 24.25 15.08
N ASP A 896 18.55 24.81 14.30
CA ASP A 896 19.86 24.20 14.07
C ASP A 896 20.97 25.23 14.26
N GLN A 897 21.88 24.95 15.20
CA GLN A 897 23.16 25.64 15.30
C GLN A 897 24.20 24.89 14.47
N GLU A 898 24.99 25.64 13.70
CA GLU A 898 26.07 25.07 12.88
C GLU A 898 27.07 24.27 13.74
N HIS A 899 27.41 24.82 14.90
CA HIS A 899 28.29 24.20 15.89
C HIS A 899 27.56 24.14 17.24
N GLY A 900 27.04 22.98 17.62
CA GLY A 900 26.29 22.83 18.86
C GLY A 900 25.07 21.91 18.75
N ILE A 901 23.95 22.37 19.28
CA ILE A 901 22.72 21.57 19.40
C ILE A 901 21.72 22.01 18.33
N GLY A 902 21.14 21.03 17.66
CA GLY A 902 19.97 21.18 16.82
C GLY A 902 18.78 20.39 17.36
N GLY A 903 17.57 20.79 16.99
CA GLY A 903 16.34 20.11 17.37
C GLY A 903 15.27 20.25 16.30
N THR A 904 14.45 19.23 16.14
CA THR A 904 13.25 19.26 15.29
C THR A 904 12.08 18.64 16.05
N LEU A 905 10.92 19.27 15.95
CA LEU A 905 9.63 18.70 16.35
C LEU A 905 8.72 18.69 15.13
N THR A 906 8.05 17.57 14.88
CA THR A 906 7.05 17.43 13.82
C THR A 906 5.73 16.97 14.43
N GLY A 907 4.68 17.76 14.29
CA GLY A 907 3.32 17.39 14.69
C GLY A 907 2.46 17.05 13.48
N THR A 908 1.82 15.89 13.47
CA THR A 908 0.92 15.42 12.40
C THR A 908 -0.48 15.22 12.99
N PHE A 909 -1.49 15.84 12.39
CA PHE A 909 -2.88 15.74 12.81
C PHE A 909 -3.75 15.13 11.73
N ILE A 910 -4.61 14.21 12.15
CA ILE A 910 -5.63 13.57 11.35
C ILE A 910 -6.97 13.92 11.98
N GLY A 911 -7.82 14.64 11.23
CA GLY A 911 -9.15 15.01 11.68
C GLY A 911 -10.04 13.79 11.93
N ALA A 912 -11.14 14.01 12.65
CA ALA A 912 -12.11 12.94 12.90
C ALA A 912 -12.67 12.38 11.59
N SER A 913 -12.78 11.06 11.53
CA SER A 913 -13.23 10.30 10.37
C SER A 913 -14.44 9.43 10.72
N TYR A 914 -15.04 8.79 9.71
CA TYR A 914 -16.18 7.89 9.86
C TYR A 914 -15.92 6.56 9.13
N LEU A 915 -16.57 5.48 9.58
CA LEU A 915 -16.61 4.24 8.80
C LEU A 915 -17.26 4.47 7.44
N ASP A 916 -16.89 3.62 6.48
CA ASP A 916 -17.37 3.62 5.09
C ASP A 916 -18.92 3.62 5.01
N ASP A 917 -19.48 4.49 4.18
CA ASP A 917 -20.92 4.58 3.98
C ASP A 917 -21.55 3.35 3.30
N GLN A 918 -20.77 2.56 2.55
CA GLN A 918 -21.19 1.26 2.00
C GLN A 918 -21.32 0.19 3.08
N LEU A 919 -20.52 0.31 4.15
CA LEU A 919 -20.60 -0.58 5.29
C LEU A 919 -21.74 -0.22 6.25
N THR A 920 -21.99 1.08 6.43
CA THR A 920 -22.91 1.59 7.45
C THR A 920 -24.26 2.04 6.92
N GLY A 921 -24.40 2.22 5.61
CA GLY A 921 -25.56 2.85 4.97
C GLY A 921 -25.71 4.35 5.30
N ALA A 922 -24.74 4.96 5.99
CA ALA A 922 -24.82 6.34 6.45
C ALA A 922 -23.62 7.15 5.95
N LYS A 923 -23.92 8.26 5.27
CA LYS A 923 -22.90 9.18 4.76
C LYS A 923 -21.96 9.66 5.88
N PRO A 924 -20.68 9.94 5.57
CA PRO A 924 -19.73 10.43 6.57
C PRO A 924 -20.23 11.69 7.27
N GLY A 925 -20.26 11.68 8.60
CA GLY A 925 -20.79 12.77 9.41
C GLY A 925 -22.28 12.70 9.73
N ALA A 926 -23.05 11.81 9.10
CA ALA A 926 -24.50 11.70 9.33
C ALA A 926 -24.83 11.00 10.66
N ASN A 927 -24.05 9.99 11.06
CA ASN A 927 -24.23 9.25 12.30
C ASN A 927 -22.94 9.29 13.15
N LYS A 928 -23.06 9.77 14.39
CA LYS A 928 -21.92 9.87 15.33
C LYS A 928 -21.47 8.51 15.86
N LEU A 929 -22.30 7.47 15.76
CA LEU A 929 -21.96 6.12 16.20
C LEU A 929 -20.84 5.49 15.36
N TYR A 930 -20.67 5.94 14.12
CA TYR A 930 -19.62 5.46 13.21
C TYR A 930 -18.36 6.33 13.21
N ARG A 931 -18.27 7.30 14.14
CA ARG A 931 -17.19 8.28 14.18
C ARG A 931 -15.96 7.72 14.89
N VAL A 932 -14.81 7.88 14.25
CA VAL A 932 -13.48 7.74 14.85
C VAL A 932 -12.96 9.12 15.29
N GLY A 933 -12.31 9.16 16.46
CA GLY A 933 -11.70 10.37 17.01
C GLY A 933 -10.65 11.00 16.10
N ALA A 934 -10.29 12.25 16.36
CA ALA A 934 -9.14 12.88 15.70
C ALA A 934 -7.85 12.45 16.42
N GLU A 935 -6.76 12.30 15.67
CA GLU A 935 -5.45 11.87 16.19
C GLU A 935 -4.38 12.94 15.99
N PHE A 936 -3.43 13.01 16.93
CA PHE A 936 -2.28 13.90 16.86
C PHE A 936 -0.99 13.18 17.27
N TYR A 937 -0.08 13.03 16.32
CA TYR A 937 1.23 12.42 16.54
C TYR A 937 2.30 13.49 16.65
N LEU A 938 3.19 13.36 17.64
CA LEU A 938 4.33 14.25 17.83
C LEU A 938 5.63 13.48 17.73
N ASP A 939 6.46 13.85 16.78
CA ASP A 939 7.80 13.30 16.57
C ASP A 939 8.84 14.35 16.98
N GLY A 940 9.98 13.90 17.49
CA GLY A 940 11.06 14.77 17.92
C GLY A 940 12.45 14.20 17.66
N GLN A 941 13.40 15.06 17.31
CA GLN A 941 14.81 14.71 17.16
C GLN A 941 15.68 15.80 17.78
N ILE A 942 16.73 15.40 18.49
CA ILE A 942 17.81 16.26 18.96
C ILE A 942 19.11 15.81 18.27
N ARG A 943 19.90 16.78 17.83
CA ARG A 943 21.16 16.60 17.10
C ARG A 943 22.28 17.33 17.83
N PHE A 944 23.46 16.73 17.81
CA PHE A 944 24.70 17.27 18.36
C PHE A 944 25.73 17.33 17.23
N ASN A 945 26.02 18.55 16.76
CA ASN A 945 27.00 18.83 15.71
C ASN A 945 28.36 19.08 16.36
N VAL A 946 29.32 18.18 16.10
CA VAL A 946 30.68 18.22 16.64
C VAL A 946 31.65 18.56 15.50
N GLY A 947 31.94 19.86 15.37
CA GLY A 947 32.64 20.40 14.20
C GLY A 947 31.82 20.20 12.92
N GLU A 948 32.49 20.25 11.77
CA GLU A 948 31.83 20.08 10.45
C GLU A 948 31.64 18.61 10.04
N ARG A 949 32.27 17.67 10.75
CA ARG A 949 32.46 16.29 10.29
C ARG A 949 31.58 15.26 10.99
N TYR A 950 31.13 15.53 12.21
CA TYR A 950 30.43 14.54 13.03
C TYR A 950 29.10 15.11 13.53
N GLN A 951 28.03 14.35 13.35
CA GLN A 951 26.72 14.63 13.93
C GLN A 951 26.21 13.38 14.64
N LEU A 952 25.84 13.51 15.90
CA LEU A 952 25.12 12.48 16.65
C LEU A 952 23.68 12.92 16.82
N TYR A 953 22.73 12.01 16.77
CA TYR A 953 21.32 12.35 16.97
C TYR A 953 20.55 11.27 17.69
N VAL A 954 19.52 11.69 18.42
CA VAL A 954 18.54 10.83 19.08
C VAL A 954 17.17 11.39 18.76
N GLY A 955 16.22 10.53 18.44
CA GLY A 955 14.84 10.94 18.23
C GLY A 955 13.83 9.94 18.74
N VAL A 956 12.59 10.39 18.77
CA VAL A 956 11.42 9.65 19.21
C VAL A 956 10.30 9.92 18.23
N ASN A 957 9.76 8.87 17.61
CA ASN A 957 8.49 8.95 16.89
C ASN A 957 7.34 8.63 17.85
N ASN A 958 6.21 9.30 17.67
CA ASN A 958 5.04 9.19 18.53
C ASN A 958 5.40 9.38 20.02
N LEU A 959 6.03 10.51 20.32
CA LEU A 959 6.51 10.91 21.65
C LEU A 959 5.42 10.84 22.72
N LEU A 960 4.17 11.11 22.34
CA LEU A 960 3.00 11.09 23.22
C LEU A 960 2.46 9.67 23.49
N ASP A 961 2.96 8.65 22.78
CA ASP A 961 2.46 7.27 22.83
C ASP A 961 0.94 7.21 22.58
N ASN A 962 0.48 7.99 21.60
CA ASN A 962 -0.90 7.92 21.11
C ASN A 962 -1.15 6.52 20.56
N LYS A 963 -2.25 5.92 21.01
CA LYS A 963 -2.68 4.59 20.58
C LYS A 963 -3.54 4.69 19.34
N ALA A 964 -3.47 3.70 18.47
CA ALA A 964 -4.36 3.65 17.32
C ALA A 964 -5.83 3.43 17.75
N PRO A 965 -6.79 4.01 17.01
CA PRO A 965 -8.21 3.74 17.20
C PRO A 965 -8.56 2.26 17.08
N PHE A 966 -9.62 1.82 17.75
CA PHE A 966 -10.08 0.43 17.67
C PHE A 966 -11.21 0.30 16.65
N LEU A 967 -10.96 -0.46 15.59
CA LEU A 967 -11.93 -0.74 14.52
C LEU A 967 -12.37 -2.22 14.48
N ALA A 968 -11.71 -3.10 15.25
CA ALA A 968 -11.91 -4.55 15.16
C ALA A 968 -11.74 -5.05 13.69
N ASP A 969 -12.56 -6.00 13.27
CA ASP A 969 -12.70 -6.43 11.87
C ASP A 969 -13.80 -5.62 11.12
N ILE A 970 -14.18 -4.43 11.59
CA ILE A 970 -15.20 -3.58 10.95
C ILE A 970 -14.53 -2.72 9.86
N GLY A 971 -14.65 -3.12 8.59
CA GLY A 971 -14.24 -2.29 7.45
C GLY A 971 -12.75 -1.89 7.42
N ALA A 972 -11.91 -2.52 8.23
CA ALA A 972 -10.50 -2.18 8.41
C ALA A 972 -9.58 -3.32 7.94
N SER A 973 -8.27 -3.06 7.93
CA SER A 973 -7.26 -4.05 7.52
C SER A 973 -7.37 -5.33 8.34
N ALA A 974 -7.57 -6.45 7.62
CA ALA A 974 -7.91 -7.74 8.20
C ALA A 974 -6.98 -8.09 9.38
N GLY A 975 -7.57 -8.30 10.55
CA GLY A 975 -6.89 -8.84 11.71
C GLY A 975 -5.91 -7.93 12.45
N GLN A 976 -5.85 -6.62 12.14
CA GLN A 976 -5.00 -5.64 12.82
C GLN A 976 -5.72 -4.84 13.91
N ASP A 977 -7.05 -4.94 14.01
CA ASP A 977 -7.95 -4.22 14.93
C ASP A 977 -7.97 -2.68 14.77
N THR A 978 -7.26 -2.15 13.78
CA THR A 978 -7.18 -0.73 13.40
C THR A 978 -6.81 -0.64 11.92
N ASP A 979 -7.03 0.51 11.30
CA ASP A 979 -6.45 0.84 9.99
C ASP A 979 -4.99 1.28 10.20
N ALA A 980 -4.05 0.34 10.07
CA ALA A 980 -2.63 0.58 10.25
C ALA A 980 -1.96 1.28 9.03
N GLY A 981 -2.70 1.50 7.94
CA GLY A 981 -2.26 2.35 6.83
C GLY A 981 -2.49 3.84 7.11
N THR A 982 -3.53 4.16 7.88
CA THR A 982 -3.93 5.52 8.23
C THR A 982 -3.36 5.98 9.57
N TYR A 983 -3.47 5.14 10.61
CA TYR A 983 -3.10 5.49 11.99
C TYR A 983 -1.82 4.76 12.43
N ASP A 984 -1.02 5.40 13.29
CA ASP A 984 0.19 4.77 13.84
C ASP A 984 -0.17 3.68 14.86
N ALA A 985 -0.12 2.42 14.41
CA ALA A 985 -0.34 1.24 15.24
C ALA A 985 0.90 0.80 16.04
N LEU A 986 2.06 1.44 15.84
CA LEU A 986 3.35 0.97 16.39
C LEU A 986 3.71 1.65 17.72
N GLY A 987 3.02 2.74 18.06
CA GLY A 987 3.26 3.49 19.29
C GLY A 987 4.63 4.20 19.30
N ARG A 988 5.07 4.53 20.52
CA ARG A 988 6.32 5.27 20.73
C ARG A 988 7.56 4.47 20.35
N ARG A 989 8.42 5.06 19.52
CA ARG A 989 9.64 4.44 18.97
C ARG A 989 10.85 5.34 19.19
N TYR A 990 11.94 4.78 19.69
CA TYR A 990 13.19 5.50 19.91
C TYR A 990 14.18 5.16 18.81
N TYR A 991 14.99 6.14 18.39
CA TYR A 991 16.10 5.89 17.49
C TYR A 991 17.31 6.77 17.83
N ALA A 992 18.49 6.30 17.49
CA ALA A 992 19.73 7.04 17.63
C ALA A 992 20.65 6.73 16.45
N GLY A 993 21.47 7.71 16.06
CA GLY A 993 22.38 7.54 14.94
C GLY A 993 23.53 8.52 14.93
N ALA A 994 24.44 8.26 14.01
CA ALA A 994 25.61 9.08 13.74
C ALA A 994 25.73 9.31 12.23
N ARG A 995 26.15 10.53 11.87
CA ARG A 995 26.49 10.93 10.52
C ARG A 995 27.91 11.47 10.51
N LEU A 996 28.72 10.99 9.58
CA LEU A 996 30.09 11.40 9.36
C LEU A 996 30.22 11.96 7.95
N ARG A 997 30.92 13.09 7.79
CA ARG A 997 31.21 13.71 6.49
C ARG A 997 32.70 14.07 6.41
N PHE A 998 33.35 13.71 5.30
CA PHE A 998 34.77 13.93 5.00
C PHE A 998 34.98 14.52 3.62
#